data_AF-A0A958CU39-F1
#
_entry.id   AF-A0A958CU39-F1
#
_cell.length_a   1.000
_cell.length_b   1.000
_cell.length_c   1.000
_cell.angle_alpha   90.00
_cell.angle_beta   90.00
_cell.angle_gamma   90.00
#
_symmetry.space_group_name_H-M   'P 1'
#
loop_
_entity.id
_entity.type
_entity.pdbx_description
1 polymer ?
#
loop_
_entity_poly.entity_id
_entity_poly.type
_entity_poly.pdbx_seq_one_letter_code
_entity_poly.pdbx_strand_id
1 'polypeptide(L)'
;TTRMMVAHVLPILLAALISLAALEMGAVLMLLGELGFVGIFIGGGAFAELDVGATLYHYSDVPEWGSLLSGARLYARSYPWLAIYPALAFFIAIVGFNLFGEGIRRMIETVGVGFGKLFNRYTLSLALGGLLIFGWARANTGSIAYYRQQARAFDGQLALAQVGQLTAPEFQGRSLGTEGMGDSADWIAQQFESLGLFNGGENATYFQNRTREFTQINSPAQLGIWDGDPALTYRTDFVEYPGYFSAVGEASGQVRALLTGTLSRGSFGARSRPALERALGKDDLLLVLSEDVASVAEFAPHSGLLVVASDPEDMQRHYTISGRDLIVSNYLTGELTGKHTPALWITEEIANRLLQGTGETVASLRRQQTSLGTDEVTVIDTGVDVSMTVDGTIVDQFPARHVIGYLPGVSGRAGSGDTSFDKDLPGGSAQGRSVDQALDNKLIVVMAQYDSAPIPPDEAHEAANFNASGVAVMLEAIRAMQASEYQPYRSYLFVAYAGEGQDGGEPIRPGDVRKFLQAHVGFTSAFEVEGVILLQGLGDGSGDGLEIAAGGNQRLSSLFDTSAGRMGVKAGPANDAVDISIVFEDRALQTGEGQEAPMVTLSWAGWQETARLPGDTLATISADKLEQAGEALLLGMMVMGRENTY
;
A
#
# COMPACT_ATOMS: atom_id res chain seq x y z
N THR A 1 -10.66 1.98 -59.49
CA THR A 1 -11.17 3.11 -58.69
C THR A 1 -10.26 3.45 -57.52
N THR A 2 -9.93 2.51 -56.62
CA THR A 2 -9.06 2.75 -55.44
C THR A 2 -7.66 3.26 -55.80
N ARG A 3 -7.05 2.76 -56.88
CA ARG A 3 -5.72 3.21 -57.35
C ARG A 3 -5.72 4.66 -57.86
N MET A 4 -6.83 5.15 -58.44
CA MET A 4 -6.93 6.56 -58.85
C MET A 4 -7.15 7.48 -57.64
N MET A 5 -8.01 7.08 -56.69
CA MET A 5 -8.19 7.81 -55.44
C MET A 5 -6.87 7.97 -54.67
N VAL A 6 -6.14 6.88 -54.45
CA VAL A 6 -4.91 6.91 -53.64
C VAL A 6 -3.73 7.55 -54.37
N ALA A 7 -3.59 7.34 -55.69
CA ALA A 7 -2.41 7.85 -56.41
C ALA A 7 -2.56 9.28 -56.95
N HIS A 8 -3.80 9.76 -57.14
CA HIS A 8 -4.03 11.06 -57.79
C HIS A 8 -4.84 12.02 -56.91
N VAL A 9 -5.89 11.54 -56.24
CA VAL A 9 -6.76 12.41 -55.44
C VAL A 9 -6.18 12.66 -54.05
N LEU A 10 -5.70 11.61 -53.37
CA LEU A 10 -5.18 11.71 -52.01
C LEU A 10 -3.97 12.66 -51.88
N PRO A 11 -2.94 12.64 -52.75
CA PRO A 11 -1.79 13.56 -52.59
C PRO A 11 -2.16 15.03 -52.77
N ILE A 12 -3.18 15.30 -53.59
CA ILE A 12 -3.70 16.66 -53.82
C ILE A 12 -4.50 17.11 -52.59
N LEU A 13 -5.35 16.25 -52.04
CA LEU A 13 -6.13 16.55 -50.84
C LEU A 13 -5.27 16.59 -49.57
N LEU A 14 -4.22 15.76 -49.47
CA LEU A 14 -3.38 15.66 -48.27
C LEU A 14 -2.73 16.99 -47.91
N ALA A 15 -2.31 17.76 -48.91
CA ALA A 15 -1.70 19.08 -48.70
C ALA A 15 -2.72 20.08 -48.11
N ALA A 16 -3.95 20.07 -48.64
CA ALA A 16 -5.05 20.85 -48.09
C ALA A 16 -5.45 20.35 -46.69
N LEU A 17 -5.45 19.03 -46.47
CA LEU A 17 -5.76 18.41 -45.18
C LEU A 17 -4.71 18.73 -44.11
N ILE A 18 -3.43 18.85 -44.45
CA ILE A 18 -2.36 19.23 -43.50
C ILE A 18 -2.54 20.69 -43.06
N SER A 19 -2.80 21.59 -44.01
CA SER A 19 -3.09 22.99 -43.68
C SER A 19 -4.37 23.11 -42.84
N LEU A 20 -5.42 22.40 -43.25
CA LEU A 20 -6.69 22.38 -42.52
C LEU A 20 -6.51 21.79 -41.12
N ALA A 21 -5.77 20.68 -40.97
CA ALA A 21 -5.47 20.09 -39.67
C ALA A 21 -4.69 21.06 -38.78
N ALA A 22 -3.72 21.80 -39.30
CA ALA A 22 -2.99 22.80 -38.51
C ALA A 22 -3.91 23.95 -38.05
N LEU A 23 -4.82 24.42 -38.91
CA LEU A 23 -5.82 25.44 -38.55
C LEU A 23 -6.84 24.93 -37.53
N GLU A 24 -7.34 23.70 -37.72
CA GLU A 24 -8.25 23.03 -36.79
C GLU A 24 -7.58 22.78 -35.43
N MET A 25 -6.30 22.43 -35.39
CA MET A 25 -5.55 22.32 -34.13
C MET A 25 -5.47 23.65 -33.39
N GLY A 26 -5.32 24.77 -34.10
CA GLY A 26 -5.43 26.12 -33.51
C GLY A 26 -6.81 26.37 -32.90
N ALA A 27 -7.88 25.97 -33.60
CA ALA A 27 -9.25 26.09 -33.11
C ALA A 27 -9.54 25.16 -31.91
N VAL A 28 -9.03 23.92 -31.92
CA VAL A 28 -9.14 22.98 -30.80
C VAL A 28 -8.40 23.50 -29.58
N LEU A 29 -7.18 24.02 -29.73
CA LEU A 29 -6.44 24.62 -28.62
C LEU A 29 -7.15 25.84 -28.02
N MET A 30 -7.81 26.64 -28.86
CA MET A 30 -8.66 27.74 -28.41
C MET A 30 -9.85 27.22 -27.58
N LEU A 31 -10.55 26.20 -28.08
CA LEU A 31 -11.65 25.55 -27.35
C LEU A 31 -11.18 24.93 -26.03
N LEU A 32 -10.00 24.31 -25.98
CA LEU A 32 -9.42 23.76 -24.76
C LEU A 32 -9.07 24.85 -23.75
N GLY A 33 -8.60 26.01 -24.21
CA GLY A 33 -8.39 27.18 -23.34
C GLY A 33 -9.71 27.72 -22.77
N GLU A 34 -10.77 27.76 -23.57
CA GLU A 34 -12.11 28.19 -23.14
C GLU A 34 -12.76 27.21 -22.14
N LEU A 35 -12.70 25.91 -22.42
CA LEU A 35 -13.19 24.86 -21.54
C LEU A 35 -12.37 24.79 -20.24
N GLY A 36 -11.04 24.88 -20.37
CA GLY A 36 -10.12 24.93 -19.24
C GLY A 36 -10.37 26.15 -18.35
N PHE A 37 -10.68 27.30 -18.94
CA PHE A 37 -11.20 28.44 -18.18
C PHE A 37 -12.45 28.01 -17.41
N VAL A 38 -13.51 27.50 -18.05
CA VAL A 38 -14.77 27.09 -17.36
C VAL A 38 -14.59 25.96 -16.33
N GLY A 39 -13.43 25.30 -16.27
CA GLY A 39 -13.13 24.24 -15.31
C GLY A 39 -13.46 22.84 -15.84
N ILE A 40 -13.55 22.69 -17.16
CA ILE A 40 -13.77 21.42 -17.84
C ILE A 40 -12.47 21.07 -18.58
N PHE A 41 -11.93 19.90 -18.28
CA PHE A 41 -10.65 19.46 -18.83
C PHE A 41 -10.63 17.96 -19.10
N ILE A 42 -9.71 17.53 -19.97
CA ILE A 42 -9.69 16.19 -20.57
C ILE A 42 -8.77 15.25 -19.78
N GLY A 43 -7.76 15.78 -19.07
CA GLY A 43 -6.73 15.01 -18.37
C GLY A 43 -7.19 14.23 -17.14
N GLY A 44 -8.46 14.32 -16.74
CA GLY A 44 -8.97 13.72 -15.50
C GLY A 44 -8.44 14.47 -14.28
N GLY A 45 -9.32 15.12 -13.54
CA GLY A 45 -9.00 15.72 -12.24
C GLY A 45 -10.01 15.22 -11.23
N ALA A 46 -9.52 14.78 -10.09
CA ALA A 46 -10.35 14.39 -8.98
C ALA A 46 -10.77 15.64 -8.20
N PHE A 47 -12.04 15.71 -7.83
CA PHE A 47 -12.53 16.69 -6.87
C PHE A 47 -12.33 16.07 -5.49
N ALA A 48 -11.44 16.63 -4.68
CA ALA A 48 -11.31 16.22 -3.28
C ALA A 48 -12.10 17.20 -2.40
N GLU A 49 -13.13 16.69 -1.74
CA GLU A 49 -13.79 17.39 -0.64
C GLU A 49 -12.92 17.17 0.61
N LEU A 50 -12.05 18.13 0.92
CA LEU A 50 -11.08 18.03 2.02
C LEU A 50 -11.71 18.21 3.41
N ASP A 51 -13.01 18.53 3.49
CA ASP A 51 -13.78 18.58 4.73
C ASP A 51 -15.29 18.63 4.40
N VAL A 52 -16.15 18.05 5.25
CA VAL A 52 -17.62 18.09 5.06
C VAL A 52 -18.08 19.56 5.16
N GLY A 53 -18.36 20.17 3.99
CA GLY A 53 -18.77 21.57 3.89
C GLY A 53 -17.65 22.59 3.56
N ALA A 54 -16.44 22.16 3.21
CA ALA A 54 -15.38 23.05 2.73
C ALA A 54 -15.39 23.24 1.20
N THR A 55 -14.73 24.31 0.72
CA THR A 55 -14.58 24.59 -0.72
C THR A 55 -13.78 23.50 -1.43
N LEU A 56 -14.36 22.92 -2.49
CA LEU A 56 -13.75 21.92 -3.38
C LEU A 56 -12.31 22.31 -3.76
N TYR A 57 -11.33 21.47 -3.40
CA TYR A 57 -9.95 21.63 -3.82
C TYR A 57 -9.73 20.81 -5.10
N HIS A 58 -9.31 21.48 -6.17
CA HIS A 58 -8.97 20.84 -7.44
C HIS A 58 -7.45 20.64 -7.50
N TYR A 59 -7.01 19.39 -7.56
CA TYR A 59 -5.64 19.06 -7.95
C TYR A 59 -5.68 18.26 -9.26
N SER A 60 -4.81 18.61 -10.20
CA SER A 60 -4.70 17.98 -11.51
C SER A 60 -3.35 17.26 -11.52
N ASP A 61 -3.39 15.93 -11.48
CA ASP A 61 -2.19 15.08 -11.41
C ASP A 61 -1.33 15.17 -12.68
N VAL A 62 -1.92 15.62 -13.80
CA VAL A 62 -1.23 15.89 -15.05
C VAL A 62 -1.17 17.40 -15.26
N PRO A 63 0.01 18.01 -15.46
CA PRO A 63 0.14 19.45 -15.66
C PRO A 63 -0.39 19.88 -17.04
N GLU A 64 -1.72 19.97 -17.19
CA GLU A 64 -2.39 20.49 -18.38
C GLU A 64 -2.61 22.00 -18.28
N TRP A 65 -2.39 22.73 -19.38
CA TRP A 65 -2.44 24.20 -19.35
C TRP A 65 -3.85 24.75 -19.00
N GLY A 66 -4.90 24.00 -19.32
CA GLY A 66 -6.29 24.36 -19.01
C GLY A 66 -6.60 24.28 -17.50
N SER A 67 -6.16 23.22 -16.83
CA SER A 67 -6.36 23.06 -15.38
C SER A 67 -5.54 24.08 -14.58
N LEU A 68 -4.32 24.37 -15.03
CA LEU A 68 -3.48 25.44 -14.46
C LEU A 68 -4.16 26.82 -14.55
N LEU A 69 -4.86 27.10 -15.66
CA LEU A 69 -5.60 28.35 -15.84
C LEU A 69 -6.86 28.42 -14.95
N SER A 70 -7.56 27.30 -14.76
CA SER A 70 -8.72 27.20 -13.86
C SER A 70 -8.32 27.45 -12.39
N GLY A 71 -7.27 26.77 -11.91
CA GLY A 71 -6.77 26.91 -10.54
C GLY A 71 -6.25 28.31 -10.22
N ALA A 72 -5.67 28.99 -11.21
CA ALA A 72 -5.18 30.36 -11.06
C ALA A 72 -6.29 31.38 -10.72
N ARG A 73 -7.58 31.07 -10.92
CA ARG A 73 -8.71 31.96 -10.59
C ARG A 73 -8.79 32.30 -9.10
N LEU A 74 -8.55 31.30 -8.25
CA LEU A 74 -8.60 31.45 -6.79
C LEU A 74 -7.51 32.42 -6.30
N TYR A 75 -6.38 32.43 -7.00
CA TYR A 75 -5.20 33.24 -6.67
C TYR A 75 -5.08 34.47 -7.57
N ALA A 76 -6.05 34.77 -8.43
CA ALA A 76 -5.93 35.83 -9.44
C ALA A 76 -5.70 37.22 -8.84
N ARG A 77 -6.14 37.46 -7.59
CA ARG A 77 -5.91 38.71 -6.85
C ARG A 77 -4.56 38.76 -6.14
N SER A 78 -4.10 37.65 -5.58
CA SER A 78 -2.87 37.58 -4.79
C SER A 78 -1.63 37.32 -5.65
N TYR A 79 -1.77 36.47 -6.66
CA TYR A 79 -0.70 35.97 -7.52
C TYR A 79 -1.13 35.96 -9.00
N PRO A 80 -1.34 37.13 -9.62
CA PRO A 80 -1.85 37.23 -11.00
C PRO A 80 -0.92 36.60 -12.05
N TRP A 81 0.37 36.47 -11.76
CA TRP A 81 1.35 35.84 -12.66
C TRP A 81 1.10 34.35 -12.89
N LEU A 82 0.41 33.65 -11.97
CA LEU A 82 0.08 32.23 -12.14
C LEU A 82 -0.78 31.96 -13.38
N ALA A 83 -1.61 32.92 -13.79
CA ALA A 83 -2.41 32.81 -15.00
C ALA A 83 -1.64 33.17 -16.29
N ILE A 84 -0.58 33.98 -16.19
CA ILE A 84 0.13 34.54 -17.37
C ILE A 84 0.88 33.46 -18.13
N TYR A 85 1.61 32.58 -17.44
CA TYR A 85 2.43 31.55 -18.07
C TYR A 85 1.60 30.54 -18.91
N PRO A 86 0.55 29.89 -18.37
CA PRO A 86 -0.28 28.98 -19.17
C PRO A 86 -1.05 29.72 -20.28
N ALA A 87 -1.52 30.95 -20.04
CA ALA A 87 -2.20 31.75 -21.06
C ALA A 87 -1.26 32.11 -22.22
N LEU A 88 0.01 32.45 -21.93
CA LEU A 88 1.01 32.74 -22.94
C LEU A 88 1.39 31.49 -23.74
N ALA A 89 1.46 30.32 -23.10
CA ALA A 89 1.69 29.05 -23.78
C ALA A 89 0.57 28.73 -24.78
N PHE A 90 -0.70 28.87 -24.39
CA PHE A 90 -1.84 28.75 -25.31
C PHE A 90 -1.75 29.77 -26.45
N PHE A 91 -1.47 31.04 -26.13
CA PHE A 91 -1.37 32.10 -27.14
C PHE A 91 -0.29 31.78 -28.20
N ILE A 92 0.92 31.43 -27.75
CA ILE A 92 2.03 31.09 -28.64
C ILE A 92 1.69 29.86 -29.50
N ALA A 93 1.09 28.83 -28.91
CA ALA A 93 0.70 27.62 -29.63
C ALA A 93 -0.38 27.91 -30.68
N ILE A 94 -1.46 28.62 -30.33
CA ILE A 94 -2.56 28.97 -31.23
C ILE A 94 -2.05 29.83 -32.39
N VAL A 95 -1.25 30.85 -32.09
CA VAL A 95 -0.65 31.71 -33.13
C VAL A 95 0.31 30.90 -34.00
N GLY A 96 1.13 30.02 -33.40
CA GLY A 96 2.05 29.15 -34.11
C GLY A 96 1.34 28.23 -35.11
N PHE A 97 0.29 27.52 -34.67
CA PHE A 97 -0.49 26.63 -35.52
C PHE A 97 -1.25 27.38 -36.63
N ASN A 98 -1.83 28.53 -36.31
CA ASN A 98 -2.53 29.36 -37.30
C ASN A 98 -1.57 29.92 -38.36
N LEU A 99 -0.42 30.46 -37.95
CA LEU A 99 0.59 30.98 -38.87
C LEU A 99 1.23 29.85 -39.70
N PHE A 100 1.46 28.69 -39.09
CA PHE A 100 1.99 27.52 -39.79
C PHE A 100 1.00 26.96 -40.81
N GLY A 101 -0.26 26.81 -40.43
CA GLY A 101 -1.33 26.33 -41.30
C GLY A 101 -1.55 27.26 -42.50
N GLU A 102 -1.56 28.58 -42.25
CA GLU A 102 -1.65 29.61 -43.29
C GLU A 102 -0.38 29.67 -44.15
N GLY A 103 0.80 29.49 -43.57
CA GLY A 103 2.07 29.41 -44.28
C GLY A 103 2.13 28.23 -45.24
N ILE A 104 1.70 27.04 -44.79
CA ILE A 104 1.56 25.85 -45.63
C ILE A 104 0.52 26.08 -46.71
N ARG A 105 -0.64 26.65 -46.36
CA ARG A 105 -1.71 26.97 -47.32
C ARG A 105 -1.20 27.86 -48.45
N ARG A 106 -0.58 28.98 -48.10
CA ARG A 106 -0.01 29.93 -49.06
C ARG A 106 1.09 29.30 -49.90
N MET A 107 1.95 28.48 -49.30
CA MET A 107 3.00 27.77 -50.05
C MET A 107 2.39 26.80 -51.08
N ILE A 108 1.32 26.09 -50.72
CA ILE A 108 0.63 25.18 -51.64
C ILE A 108 -0.06 25.96 -52.77
N GLU A 109 -0.79 27.03 -52.43
CA GLU A 109 -1.55 27.84 -53.40
C GLU A 109 -0.61 28.63 -54.35
N THR A 110 0.53 29.12 -53.85
CA THR A 110 1.42 30.02 -54.62
C THR A 110 2.52 29.26 -55.37
N VAL A 111 3.08 28.19 -54.80
CA VAL A 111 4.29 27.52 -55.35
C VAL A 111 3.94 26.24 -56.11
N GLY A 112 2.73 25.68 -55.94
CA GLY A 112 2.35 24.44 -56.63
C GLY A 112 3.34 23.30 -56.34
N VAL A 113 3.78 23.17 -55.09
CA VAL A 113 4.78 22.17 -54.70
C VAL A 113 4.21 20.77 -54.94
N GLY A 114 4.77 20.05 -55.91
CA GLY A 114 4.45 18.64 -56.15
C GLY A 114 4.97 17.76 -55.02
N PHE A 115 4.17 17.57 -53.97
CA PHE A 115 4.45 16.68 -52.82
C PHE A 115 4.66 15.19 -53.19
N GLY A 116 4.51 14.82 -54.47
CA GLY A 116 4.64 13.44 -54.96
C GLY A 116 5.99 12.77 -54.73
N LYS A 117 7.06 13.52 -54.41
CA LYS A 117 8.37 12.94 -54.03
C LYS A 117 8.52 12.66 -52.53
N LEU A 118 7.89 13.45 -51.66
CA LEU A 118 7.93 13.27 -50.20
C LEU A 118 7.02 12.13 -49.73
N PHE A 119 5.87 11.93 -50.39
CA PHE A 119 4.86 10.93 -50.02
C PHE A 119 4.78 9.75 -50.99
N ASN A 120 5.89 9.40 -51.62
CA ASN A 120 5.97 8.16 -52.41
C ASN A 120 5.75 6.95 -51.48
N ARG A 121 5.03 5.92 -51.93
CA ARG A 121 4.78 4.68 -51.16
C ARG A 121 6.08 4.07 -50.61
N TYR A 122 7.18 4.23 -51.33
CA TYR A 122 8.49 3.79 -50.88
C TYR A 122 9.01 4.65 -49.73
N THR A 123 8.94 5.99 -49.79
CA THR A 123 9.35 6.89 -48.70
C THR A 123 8.50 6.71 -47.44
N LEU A 124 7.18 6.54 -47.59
CA LEU A 124 6.28 6.24 -46.48
C LEU A 124 6.57 4.86 -45.86
N SER A 125 6.80 3.83 -46.67
CA SER A 125 7.17 2.50 -46.17
C SER A 125 8.54 2.50 -45.49
N LEU A 126 9.48 3.33 -45.97
CA LEU A 126 10.82 3.48 -45.41
C LEU A 126 10.77 4.28 -44.10
N ALA A 127 9.91 5.29 -44.01
CA ALA A 127 9.67 6.04 -42.77
C ALA A 127 8.94 5.17 -41.73
N LEU A 128 7.92 4.40 -42.13
CA LEU A 128 7.22 3.47 -41.25
C LEU A 128 8.15 2.34 -40.79
N GLY A 129 8.92 1.77 -41.72
CA GLY A 129 9.96 0.78 -41.42
C GLY A 129 11.04 1.37 -40.51
N GLY A 130 11.45 2.61 -40.75
CA GLY A 130 12.39 3.34 -39.89
C GLY A 130 11.85 3.57 -38.48
N LEU A 131 10.57 3.94 -38.34
CA LEU A 131 9.89 4.11 -37.05
C LEU A 131 9.74 2.77 -36.32
N LEU A 132 9.40 1.70 -37.03
CA LEU A 132 9.31 0.35 -36.46
C LEU A 132 10.68 -0.17 -36.03
N ILE A 133 11.71 0.02 -36.86
CA ILE A 133 13.10 -0.35 -36.55
C ILE A 133 13.62 0.49 -35.39
N PHE A 134 13.32 1.80 -35.35
CA PHE A 134 13.72 2.68 -34.26
C PHE A 134 12.99 2.33 -32.95
N GLY A 135 11.69 2.04 -33.01
CA GLY A 135 10.92 1.55 -31.87
C GLY A 135 11.44 0.22 -31.35
N TRP A 136 11.72 -0.73 -32.26
CA TRP A 136 12.32 -2.03 -31.94
C TRP A 136 13.74 -1.89 -31.37
N ALA A 137 14.57 -1.03 -31.96
CA ALA A 137 15.92 -0.75 -31.47
C ALA A 137 15.85 -0.14 -30.07
N ARG A 138 15.05 0.91 -29.86
CA ARG A 138 14.87 1.55 -28.54
C ARG A 138 14.39 0.55 -27.48
N ALA A 139 13.50 -0.38 -27.83
CA ALA A 139 13.00 -1.41 -26.92
C ALA A 139 14.05 -2.48 -26.56
N ASN A 140 15.05 -2.73 -27.42
CA ASN A 140 16.02 -3.82 -27.27
C ASN A 140 17.47 -3.36 -26.99
N THR A 141 17.79 -2.08 -27.16
CA THR A 141 19.16 -1.55 -26.98
C THR A 141 19.29 -0.54 -25.84
N GLY A 142 18.24 -0.34 -25.03
CA GLY A 142 18.25 0.56 -23.86
C GLY A 142 18.67 -0.14 -22.56
N SER A 143 18.97 0.63 -21.51
CA SER A 143 19.29 0.14 -20.16
C SER A 143 18.25 -0.87 -19.63
N ILE A 144 16.99 -0.69 -20.02
CA ILE A 144 15.90 -1.59 -19.66
C ILE A 144 16.06 -3.03 -20.18
N ALA A 145 16.60 -3.23 -21.38
CA ALA A 145 16.79 -4.57 -21.92
C ALA A 145 17.87 -5.32 -21.13
N TYR A 146 18.86 -4.58 -20.65
CA TYR A 146 19.90 -5.10 -19.75
C TYR A 146 19.31 -5.47 -18.38
N TYR A 147 18.54 -4.57 -17.75
CA TYR A 147 17.89 -4.88 -16.47
C TYR A 147 16.93 -6.05 -16.59
N ARG A 148 16.20 -6.17 -17.69
CA ARG A 148 15.32 -7.31 -17.95
C ARG A 148 16.10 -8.62 -17.99
N GLN A 149 17.25 -8.65 -18.65
CA GLN A 149 18.11 -9.85 -18.68
C GLN A 149 18.64 -10.18 -17.28
N GLN A 150 19.03 -9.18 -16.49
CA GLN A 150 19.47 -9.39 -15.11
C GLN A 150 18.34 -9.86 -14.20
N ALA A 151 17.12 -9.32 -14.36
CA ALA A 151 15.95 -9.71 -13.60
C ALA A 151 15.59 -11.19 -13.78
N ARG A 152 15.80 -11.75 -15.00
CA ARG A 152 15.64 -13.19 -15.29
C ARG A 152 16.66 -14.10 -14.60
N ALA A 153 17.62 -13.55 -13.88
CA ALA A 153 18.53 -14.35 -13.06
C ALA A 153 17.92 -14.71 -11.70
N PHE A 154 16.74 -14.18 -11.36
CA PHE A 154 15.97 -14.57 -10.19
C PHE A 154 15.56 -16.05 -10.31
N ASP A 155 15.77 -16.84 -9.27
CA ASP A 155 15.48 -18.28 -9.26
C ASP A 155 14.38 -18.61 -8.24
N GLY A 156 13.19 -18.95 -8.74
CA GLY A 156 12.05 -19.30 -7.90
C GLY A 156 12.24 -20.57 -7.06
N GLN A 157 13.11 -21.49 -7.50
CA GLN A 157 13.42 -22.70 -6.72
C GLN A 157 14.33 -22.38 -5.54
N LEU A 158 15.27 -21.44 -5.70
CA LEU A 158 16.06 -20.93 -4.57
C LEU A 158 15.19 -20.17 -3.57
N ALA A 159 14.27 -19.32 -4.06
CA ALA A 159 13.30 -18.65 -3.20
C ALA A 159 12.42 -19.67 -2.45
N LEU A 160 11.90 -20.70 -3.13
CA LEU A 160 11.13 -21.77 -2.48
C LEU A 160 11.95 -22.51 -1.41
N ALA A 161 13.24 -22.78 -1.66
CA ALA A 161 14.11 -23.39 -0.68
C ALA A 161 14.33 -22.51 0.56
N GLN A 162 14.42 -21.18 0.38
CA GLN A 162 14.48 -20.22 1.49
C GLN A 162 13.18 -20.18 2.30
N VAL A 163 12.01 -20.26 1.64
CA VAL A 163 10.73 -20.42 2.34
C VAL A 163 10.75 -21.69 3.18
N GLY A 164 11.19 -22.82 2.60
CA GLY A 164 11.29 -24.09 3.31
C GLY A 164 12.25 -24.07 4.50
N GLN A 165 13.32 -23.27 4.43
CA GLN A 165 14.20 -23.06 5.58
C GLN A 165 13.49 -22.22 6.66
N LEU A 166 12.83 -21.13 6.28
CA LEU A 166 12.11 -20.26 7.22
C LEU A 166 10.93 -20.97 7.90
N THR A 167 10.29 -21.93 7.23
CA THR A 167 9.19 -22.73 7.78
C THR A 167 9.63 -24.02 8.48
N ALA A 168 10.95 -24.24 8.59
CA ALA A 168 11.47 -25.45 9.21
C ALA A 168 11.08 -25.53 10.71
N PRO A 169 10.83 -26.73 11.25
CA PRO A 169 10.35 -26.89 12.63
C PRO A 169 11.24 -26.24 13.70
N GLU A 170 12.55 -26.15 13.46
CA GLU A 170 13.49 -25.47 14.35
C GLU A 170 13.17 -23.98 14.56
N PHE A 171 12.54 -23.33 13.59
CA PHE A 171 12.13 -21.93 13.69
C PHE A 171 10.76 -21.73 14.33
N GLN A 172 10.07 -22.81 14.74
CA GLN A 172 8.86 -22.75 15.58
C GLN A 172 7.79 -21.79 15.01
N GLY A 173 7.57 -21.85 13.68
CA GLY A 173 6.62 -20.96 12.98
C GLY A 173 7.02 -19.49 12.93
N ARG A 174 8.21 -19.15 13.45
CA ARG A 174 8.71 -17.78 13.64
C ARG A 174 7.76 -16.96 14.53
N SER A 175 7.05 -17.65 15.41
CA SER A 175 5.97 -17.07 16.16
C SER A 175 6.48 -16.16 17.25
N LEU A 176 5.82 -15.02 17.40
CA LEU A 176 6.10 -14.07 18.47
C LEU A 176 6.04 -14.78 19.83
N GLY A 177 7.07 -14.60 20.66
CA GLY A 177 7.20 -15.29 21.95
C GLY A 177 8.08 -16.54 21.94
N THR A 178 8.51 -17.03 20.77
CA THR A 178 9.31 -18.26 20.65
C THR A 178 10.81 -17.99 20.48
N GLU A 179 11.67 -18.99 20.79
CA GLU A 179 13.10 -18.93 20.45
C GLU A 179 13.31 -18.92 18.94
N GLY A 180 12.45 -19.63 18.20
CA GLY A 180 12.54 -19.76 16.74
C GLY A 180 12.37 -18.44 15.98
N MET A 181 11.63 -17.47 16.54
CA MET A 181 11.61 -16.09 16.02
C MET A 181 13.01 -15.45 16.07
N GLY A 182 13.71 -15.62 17.19
CA GLY A 182 15.08 -15.16 17.37
C GLY A 182 16.03 -15.82 16.38
N ASP A 183 16.01 -17.15 16.30
CA ASP A 183 16.87 -17.92 15.41
C ASP A 183 16.65 -17.56 13.93
N SER A 184 15.40 -17.26 13.55
CA SER A 184 15.07 -16.77 12.21
C SER A 184 15.71 -15.42 11.91
N ALA A 185 15.67 -14.48 12.86
CA ALA A 185 16.33 -13.20 12.70
C ALA A 185 17.86 -13.35 12.52
N ASP A 186 18.48 -14.26 13.28
CA ASP A 186 19.91 -14.57 13.14
C ASP A 186 20.23 -15.20 11.78
N TRP A 187 19.39 -16.11 11.30
CA TRP A 187 19.54 -16.71 9.98
C TRP A 187 19.43 -15.67 8.87
N ILE A 188 18.43 -14.77 8.92
CA ILE A 188 18.27 -13.69 7.92
C ILE A 188 19.48 -12.75 7.94
N ALA A 189 20.00 -12.40 9.12
CA ALA A 189 21.20 -11.57 9.23
C ALA A 189 22.43 -12.24 8.59
N GLN A 190 22.60 -13.55 8.79
CA GLN A 190 23.65 -14.33 8.11
C GLN A 190 23.45 -14.33 6.59
N GLN A 191 22.21 -14.42 6.10
CA GLN A 191 21.95 -14.30 4.66
C GLN A 191 22.35 -12.91 4.15
N PHE A 192 21.94 -11.84 4.81
CA PHE A 192 22.32 -10.46 4.44
C PHE A 192 23.84 -10.27 4.38
N GLU A 193 24.57 -10.79 5.38
CA GLU A 193 26.03 -10.76 5.40
C GLU A 193 26.64 -11.56 4.24
N SER A 194 26.16 -12.78 4.01
CA SER A 194 26.65 -13.64 2.92
C SER A 194 26.41 -13.05 1.53
N LEU A 195 25.37 -12.21 1.41
CA LEU A 195 25.00 -11.48 0.21
C LEU A 195 25.71 -10.12 0.09
N GLY A 196 26.62 -9.81 1.01
CA GLY A 196 27.47 -8.62 0.94
C GLY A 196 26.76 -7.30 1.27
N LEU A 197 25.63 -7.36 2.00
CA LEU A 197 25.02 -6.16 2.56
C LEU A 197 25.87 -5.62 3.72
N PHE A 198 25.78 -4.32 3.96
CA PHE A 198 26.31 -3.69 5.17
C PHE A 198 25.28 -3.75 6.30
N ASN A 199 25.76 -3.66 7.53
CA ASN A 199 24.95 -3.58 8.74
C ASN A 199 24.17 -2.24 8.79
N GLY A 200 22.84 -2.31 8.71
CA GLY A 200 21.96 -1.14 8.80
C GLY A 200 21.29 -0.95 10.16
N GLY A 201 21.59 -1.80 11.15
CA GLY A 201 20.99 -1.78 12.48
C GLY A 201 21.78 -1.00 13.52
N GLU A 202 21.43 -1.22 14.79
CA GLU A 202 22.00 -0.56 15.96
C GLU A 202 23.44 -1.00 16.19
N ASN A 203 24.29 -0.06 16.65
CA ASN A 203 25.66 -0.34 17.08
C ASN A 203 26.50 -1.13 16.06
N ALA A 204 26.31 -0.87 14.76
CA ALA A 204 26.96 -1.60 13.67
C ALA A 204 26.64 -3.11 13.69
N THR A 205 25.40 -3.47 14.00
CA THR A 205 24.84 -4.81 13.82
C THR A 205 23.76 -4.81 12.73
N TYR A 206 23.27 -5.97 12.33
CA TYR A 206 22.06 -6.04 11.49
C TYR A 206 20.77 -5.81 12.28
N PHE A 207 20.82 -5.70 13.62
CA PHE A 207 19.62 -5.76 14.43
C PHE A 207 19.17 -4.37 14.90
N GLN A 208 17.87 -4.14 14.85
CA GLN A 208 17.20 -3.12 15.65
C GLN A 208 16.32 -3.82 16.67
N ASN A 209 16.55 -3.55 17.96
CA ASN A 209 15.76 -4.15 19.02
C ASN A 209 14.54 -3.28 19.33
N ARG A 210 13.38 -3.91 19.42
CA ARG A 210 12.15 -3.28 19.87
C ARG A 210 11.46 -4.15 20.89
N THR A 211 10.71 -3.50 21.76
CA THR A 211 9.91 -4.19 22.76
C THR A 211 8.52 -4.45 22.19
N ARG A 212 7.99 -5.65 22.43
CA ARG A 212 6.65 -6.07 22.03
C ARG A 212 5.78 -6.36 23.23
N GLU A 213 4.54 -5.92 23.09
CA GLU A 213 3.44 -6.21 23.99
C GLU A 213 2.38 -7.05 23.26
N PHE A 214 2.04 -8.21 23.81
CA PHE A 214 1.03 -9.12 23.25
C PHE A 214 0.46 -10.06 24.32
N THR A 215 -0.62 -10.77 24.00
CA THR A 215 -1.17 -11.82 24.85
C THR A 215 -0.76 -13.19 24.33
N GLN A 216 -0.17 -14.00 25.20
CA GLN A 216 0.05 -15.42 24.96
C GLN A 216 -1.15 -16.23 25.48
N ILE A 217 -1.82 -16.97 24.62
CA ILE A 217 -2.95 -17.82 24.99
C ILE A 217 -2.44 -19.07 25.71
N ASN A 218 -2.92 -19.30 26.94
CA ASN A 218 -2.51 -20.42 27.78
C ASN A 218 -3.36 -21.67 27.50
N SER A 219 -4.65 -21.47 27.22
CA SER A 219 -5.60 -22.52 26.87
C SER A 219 -6.70 -21.97 25.94
N PRO A 220 -7.34 -22.82 25.11
CA PRO A 220 -8.42 -22.37 24.24
C PRO A 220 -9.51 -21.61 24.98
N ALA A 221 -9.99 -20.49 24.43
CA ALA A 221 -11.11 -19.76 24.99
C ALA A 221 -12.34 -20.66 25.21
N GLN A 222 -13.15 -20.29 26.19
CA GLN A 222 -14.38 -20.98 26.54
C GLN A 222 -15.56 -20.02 26.39
N LEU A 223 -16.63 -20.50 25.77
CA LEU A 223 -17.91 -19.80 25.65
C LEU A 223 -19.05 -20.78 25.94
N GLY A 224 -19.87 -20.46 26.93
CA GLY A 224 -21.04 -21.24 27.32
C GLY A 224 -22.29 -20.38 27.26
N ILE A 225 -23.36 -20.91 26.65
CA ILE A 225 -24.69 -20.28 26.60
C ILE A 225 -25.63 -21.10 27.49
N TRP A 226 -26.34 -20.44 28.41
CA TRP A 226 -27.30 -21.12 29.30
C TRP A 226 -28.72 -21.18 28.71
N ASP A 227 -28.84 -21.88 27.58
CA ASP A 227 -30.11 -22.08 26.85
C ASP A 227 -30.52 -23.56 26.72
N GLY A 228 -29.66 -24.50 27.15
CA GLY A 228 -29.90 -25.94 27.10
C GLY A 228 -29.54 -26.60 25.76
N ASP A 229 -29.01 -25.84 24.81
CA ASP A 229 -28.55 -26.30 23.51
C ASP A 229 -27.09 -26.84 23.55
N PRO A 230 -26.58 -27.46 22.47
CA PRO A 230 -25.24 -28.06 22.45
C PRO A 230 -24.12 -27.10 22.81
N ALA A 231 -23.05 -27.66 23.37
CA ALA A 231 -21.81 -26.97 23.64
C ALA A 231 -21.18 -26.45 22.34
N LEU A 232 -20.58 -25.26 22.43
CA LEU A 232 -19.93 -24.59 21.31
C LEU A 232 -18.52 -25.16 21.07
N THR A 233 -18.08 -25.08 19.83
CA THR A 233 -16.79 -25.59 19.36
C THR A 233 -15.83 -24.44 19.08
N TYR A 234 -14.70 -24.41 19.77
CA TYR A 234 -13.61 -23.45 19.56
C TYR A 234 -13.10 -23.49 18.10
N ARG A 235 -12.77 -22.33 17.53
CA ARG A 235 -12.36 -22.12 16.11
C ARG A 235 -13.39 -22.55 15.05
N THR A 236 -14.62 -22.85 15.47
CA THR A 236 -15.75 -23.12 14.57
C THR A 236 -16.91 -22.18 14.86
N ASP A 237 -17.29 -22.08 16.13
CA ASP A 237 -18.41 -21.25 16.58
C ASP A 237 -17.93 -19.91 17.17
N PHE A 238 -16.74 -19.90 17.76
CA PHE A 238 -16.13 -18.74 18.40
C PHE A 238 -14.60 -18.84 18.50
N VAL A 239 -13.93 -17.70 18.64
CA VAL A 239 -12.47 -17.56 18.85
C VAL A 239 -12.18 -16.22 19.56
N GLU A 240 -10.98 -16.02 20.07
CA GLU A 240 -10.54 -14.75 20.66
C GLU A 240 -10.65 -13.58 19.65
N TYR A 241 -11.15 -12.43 20.12
CA TYR A 241 -11.23 -11.22 19.29
C TYR A 241 -9.90 -10.46 19.30
N PRO A 242 -9.24 -10.22 18.14
CA PRO A 242 -8.00 -9.45 18.04
C PRO A 242 -8.27 -7.94 18.05
N GLY A 243 -8.87 -7.47 19.14
CA GLY A 243 -9.22 -6.06 19.34
C GLY A 243 -8.02 -5.17 19.70
N TYR A 244 -8.31 -3.90 19.98
CA TYR A 244 -7.27 -2.94 20.37
C TYR A 244 -6.70 -3.24 21.76
N PHE A 245 -7.51 -3.84 22.63
CA PHE A 245 -7.15 -4.20 23.99
C PHE A 245 -7.01 -5.71 24.16
N SER A 246 -6.39 -6.12 25.27
CA SER A 246 -6.31 -7.52 25.63
C SER A 246 -7.70 -8.11 25.79
N ALA A 247 -7.88 -9.30 25.22
CA ALA A 247 -9.08 -10.09 25.36
C ALA A 247 -9.03 -11.04 26.57
N VAL A 248 -8.00 -10.97 27.42
CA VAL A 248 -7.86 -11.86 28.59
C VAL A 248 -8.91 -11.50 29.63
N GLY A 249 -9.58 -12.50 30.22
CA GLY A 249 -10.52 -12.24 31.30
C GLY A 249 -11.61 -13.29 31.44
N GLU A 250 -12.52 -13.04 32.39
CA GLU A 250 -13.69 -13.85 32.65
C GLU A 250 -14.92 -12.97 32.82
N ALA A 251 -16.01 -13.33 32.15
CA ALA A 251 -17.28 -12.62 32.26
C ALA A 251 -18.44 -13.60 32.28
N SER A 252 -19.47 -13.25 33.03
CA SER A 252 -20.72 -14.00 33.11
C SER A 252 -21.87 -13.03 33.32
N GLY A 253 -22.93 -13.18 32.54
CA GLY A 253 -24.14 -12.39 32.70
C GLY A 253 -25.04 -12.42 31.48
N GLN A 254 -26.11 -11.63 31.54
CA GLN A 254 -27.07 -11.51 30.46
C GLN A 254 -26.47 -10.71 29.30
N VAL A 255 -26.58 -11.26 28.09
CA VAL A 255 -26.10 -10.63 26.86
C VAL A 255 -27.08 -9.52 26.44
N ARG A 256 -26.54 -8.38 25.99
CA ARG A 256 -27.33 -7.30 25.42
C ARG A 256 -26.77 -6.86 24.08
N ALA A 257 -27.61 -6.82 23.05
CA ALA A 257 -27.21 -6.39 21.73
C ALA A 257 -27.10 -4.86 21.65
N LEU A 258 -25.95 -4.37 21.23
CA LEU A 258 -25.66 -2.94 21.08
C LEU A 258 -25.81 -2.53 19.62
N LEU A 259 -26.67 -1.54 19.37
CA LEU A 259 -26.82 -0.90 18.07
C LEU A 259 -26.45 0.58 18.19
N THR A 260 -25.65 1.07 17.26
CA THR A 260 -25.19 2.46 17.25
C THR A 260 -25.40 3.09 15.89
N GLY A 261 -25.95 4.30 15.86
CA GLY A 261 -25.84 5.17 14.70
C GLY A 261 -24.43 5.74 14.56
N THR A 262 -24.27 6.80 13.78
CA THR A 262 -22.97 7.47 13.67
C THR A 262 -22.63 8.15 15.00
N LEU A 263 -21.61 7.67 15.69
CA LEU A 263 -21.20 8.24 16.99
C LEU A 263 -20.32 9.47 16.78
N SER A 264 -20.65 10.59 17.41
CA SER A 264 -19.78 11.77 17.48
C SER A 264 -18.61 11.51 18.42
N ARG A 265 -17.46 12.15 18.14
CA ARG A 265 -16.32 12.15 19.06
C ARG A 265 -16.53 13.23 20.13
N GLY A 266 -16.12 12.96 21.37
CA GLY A 266 -16.14 13.96 22.44
C GLY A 266 -15.21 15.16 22.16
N SER A 267 -15.45 16.29 22.83
CA SER A 267 -14.54 17.45 22.77
C SER A 267 -13.18 17.10 23.39
N PHE A 268 -12.09 17.57 22.76
CA PHE A 268 -10.68 17.39 23.18
C PHE A 268 -10.00 16.04 22.87
N GLY A 269 -10.15 15.51 21.65
CA GLY A 269 -9.27 14.44 21.14
C GLY A 269 -9.33 13.11 21.91
N ALA A 270 -10.27 12.98 22.85
CA ALA A 270 -10.51 11.74 23.56
C ALA A 270 -11.17 10.72 22.63
N ARG A 271 -10.75 9.45 22.74
CA ARG A 271 -11.44 8.30 22.12
C ARG A 271 -12.81 8.03 22.77
N SER A 272 -13.21 8.84 23.76
CA SER A 272 -14.49 8.74 24.44
C SER A 272 -15.67 9.00 23.51
N ARG A 273 -16.71 8.19 23.67
CA ARG A 273 -18.00 8.33 23.01
C ARG A 273 -19.06 8.56 24.10
N PRO A 274 -19.41 9.83 24.40
CA PRO A 274 -20.34 10.13 25.49
C PRO A 274 -21.71 9.47 25.35
N ALA A 275 -22.13 9.10 24.14
CA ALA A 275 -23.36 8.33 23.92
C ALA A 275 -23.27 6.90 24.46
N LEU A 276 -22.14 6.21 24.22
CA LEU A 276 -21.90 4.87 24.74
C LEU A 276 -21.72 4.87 26.26
N GLU A 277 -20.94 5.81 26.81
CA GLU A 277 -20.69 5.92 28.25
C GLU A 277 -21.98 6.17 29.06
N ARG A 278 -23.01 6.77 28.45
CA ARG A 278 -24.32 6.98 29.09
C ARG A 278 -25.23 5.76 28.99
N ALA A 279 -25.07 4.95 27.95
CA ALA A 279 -25.93 3.80 27.68
C ALA A 279 -25.43 2.51 28.34
N LEU A 280 -24.13 2.45 28.64
CA LEU A 280 -23.44 1.24 29.09
C LEU A 280 -22.88 1.39 30.51
N GLY A 281 -22.82 0.27 31.22
CA GLY A 281 -22.29 0.09 32.56
C GLY A 281 -21.30 -1.07 32.59
N LYS A 282 -20.49 -1.12 33.65
CA LYS A 282 -19.36 -2.05 33.78
C LYS A 282 -19.72 -3.53 33.83
N ASP A 283 -20.96 -3.87 34.19
CA ASP A 283 -21.41 -5.25 34.32
C ASP A 283 -22.00 -5.78 33.00
N ASP A 284 -22.06 -4.95 31.96
CA ASP A 284 -22.77 -5.25 30.73
C ASP A 284 -21.95 -6.13 29.79
N LEU A 285 -22.50 -7.30 29.43
CA LEU A 285 -21.94 -8.20 28.42
C LEU A 285 -22.60 -7.89 27.06
N LEU A 286 -21.81 -7.45 26.10
CA LEU A 286 -22.32 -6.84 24.87
C LEU A 286 -22.21 -7.79 23.68
N LEU A 287 -23.28 -7.87 22.88
CA LEU A 287 -23.25 -8.43 21.53
C LEU A 287 -23.18 -7.29 20.51
N VAL A 288 -22.17 -7.31 19.66
CA VAL A 288 -21.91 -6.27 18.66
C VAL A 288 -21.86 -6.88 17.27
N LEU A 289 -22.53 -6.23 16.32
CA LEU A 289 -22.86 -6.82 15.00
C LEU A 289 -21.79 -6.64 13.91
N SER A 290 -20.74 -5.86 14.22
CA SER A 290 -19.60 -5.62 13.35
C SER A 290 -18.38 -5.19 14.16
N GLU A 291 -17.20 -5.42 13.59
CA GLU A 291 -15.91 -5.01 14.16
C GLU A 291 -15.77 -3.49 14.25
N ASP A 292 -16.37 -2.74 13.31
CA ASP A 292 -16.40 -1.27 13.37
C ASP A 292 -17.01 -0.76 14.67
N VAL A 293 -18.15 -1.36 15.08
CA VAL A 293 -18.80 -0.98 16.33
C VAL A 293 -18.01 -1.52 17.53
N ALA A 294 -17.42 -2.71 17.41
CA ALA A 294 -16.58 -3.30 18.46
C ALA A 294 -15.38 -2.39 18.79
N SER A 295 -14.69 -1.86 17.76
CA SER A 295 -13.55 -0.95 17.89
C SER A 295 -13.85 0.32 18.70
N VAL A 296 -15.12 0.70 18.81
CA VAL A 296 -15.57 1.83 19.62
C VAL A 296 -16.15 1.41 20.96
N ALA A 297 -16.84 0.27 20.99
CA ALA A 297 -17.42 -0.31 22.20
C ALA A 297 -16.33 -0.73 23.20
N GLU A 298 -15.17 -1.16 22.71
CA GLU A 298 -13.97 -1.43 23.52
C GLU A 298 -13.56 -0.26 24.43
N PHE A 299 -13.88 0.99 24.07
CA PHE A 299 -13.54 2.17 24.88
C PHE A 299 -14.62 2.56 25.90
N ALA A 300 -15.75 1.84 25.95
CA ALA A 300 -16.86 2.11 26.85
C ALA A 300 -16.84 1.12 28.04
N PRO A 301 -17.53 1.41 29.17
CA PRO A 301 -17.65 0.45 30.27
C PRO A 301 -18.44 -0.80 29.83
N HIS A 302 -17.86 -1.99 30.02
CA HIS A 302 -18.48 -3.29 29.76
C HIS A 302 -17.73 -4.40 30.52
N SER A 303 -18.40 -5.54 30.73
CA SER A 303 -17.82 -6.72 31.39
C SER A 303 -17.28 -7.76 30.42
N GLY A 304 -17.79 -7.78 29.17
CA GLY A 304 -17.34 -8.69 28.12
C GLY A 304 -17.92 -8.32 26.75
N LEU A 305 -17.28 -8.78 25.67
CA LEU A 305 -17.63 -8.42 24.30
C LEU A 305 -17.75 -9.66 23.40
N LEU A 306 -18.91 -9.82 22.77
CA LEU A 306 -19.15 -10.80 21.71
C LEU A 306 -19.30 -10.04 20.39
N VAL A 307 -18.39 -10.29 19.46
CA VAL A 307 -18.33 -9.60 18.16
C VAL A 307 -18.75 -10.58 17.07
N VAL A 308 -19.74 -10.22 16.27
CA VAL A 308 -20.11 -11.03 15.10
C VAL A 308 -19.03 -10.85 14.04
N ALA A 309 -18.32 -11.93 13.71
CA ALA A 309 -17.29 -11.92 12.68
C ALA A 309 -17.88 -11.60 11.31
N SER A 310 -17.16 -10.80 10.54
CA SER A 310 -17.56 -10.38 9.19
C SER A 310 -17.33 -11.50 8.16
N ASP A 311 -16.22 -12.22 8.32
CA ASP A 311 -15.81 -13.37 7.51
C ASP A 311 -15.84 -14.65 8.36
N PRO A 312 -16.59 -15.70 7.96
CA PRO A 312 -16.57 -16.98 8.67
C PRO A 312 -15.18 -17.61 8.80
N GLU A 313 -14.24 -17.32 7.89
CA GLU A 313 -12.88 -17.85 7.96
C GLU A 313 -12.05 -17.25 9.11
N ASP A 314 -12.45 -16.10 9.66
CA ASP A 314 -11.75 -15.49 10.80
C ASP A 314 -11.75 -16.39 12.04
N MET A 315 -12.69 -17.34 12.16
CA MET A 315 -12.68 -18.36 13.22
C MET A 315 -11.41 -19.22 13.21
N GLN A 316 -10.81 -19.41 12.03
CA GLN A 316 -9.64 -20.27 11.84
C GLN A 316 -8.35 -19.47 11.72
N ARG A 317 -8.41 -18.13 11.56
CA ARG A 317 -7.21 -17.31 11.39
C ARG A 317 -6.48 -17.10 12.72
N HIS A 318 -5.16 -17.00 12.65
CA HIS A 318 -4.26 -16.79 13.78
C HIS A 318 -3.84 -15.32 13.83
N TYR A 319 -4.49 -14.56 14.71
CA TYR A 319 -4.18 -13.15 14.97
C TYR A 319 -3.44 -12.99 16.28
N THR A 320 -2.54 -12.00 16.35
CA THR A 320 -1.95 -11.61 17.63
C THR A 320 -2.98 -10.86 18.45
N ILE A 321 -3.25 -11.38 19.65
CA ILE A 321 -4.10 -10.69 20.63
C ILE A 321 -3.27 -9.60 21.31
N SER A 322 -3.83 -8.41 21.40
CA SER A 322 -3.21 -7.25 22.06
C SER A 322 -2.84 -7.58 23.51
N GLY A 323 -1.68 -7.10 23.98
CA GLY A 323 -1.31 -7.18 25.40
C GLY A 323 -1.84 -6.00 26.22
N ARG A 324 -2.40 -4.97 25.55
CA ARG A 324 -2.75 -3.72 26.19
C ARG A 324 -3.98 -3.84 27.06
N ASP A 325 -3.81 -3.67 28.36
CA ASP A 325 -4.94 -3.53 29.27
C ASP A 325 -5.75 -2.25 28.98
N LEU A 326 -7.07 -2.38 28.94
CA LEU A 326 -7.99 -1.24 28.88
C LEU A 326 -7.99 -0.52 30.23
N ILE A 327 -7.33 0.63 30.28
CA ILE A 327 -7.42 1.58 31.40
C ILE A 327 -8.32 2.73 30.97
N VAL A 328 -9.64 2.51 30.92
CA VAL A 328 -10.59 3.61 30.74
C VAL A 328 -10.81 4.26 32.08
N SER A 329 -10.25 5.45 32.26
CA SER A 329 -10.68 6.36 33.32
C SER A 329 -11.97 7.01 32.87
N ASN A 330 -13.09 6.65 33.49
CA ASN A 330 -14.35 7.36 33.29
C ASN A 330 -14.13 8.84 33.64
N TYR A 331 -14.34 9.74 32.68
CA TYR A 331 -14.03 11.16 32.86
C TYR A 331 -14.91 11.83 33.94
N LEU A 332 -16.10 11.29 34.19
CA LEU A 332 -17.07 11.80 35.17
C LEU A 332 -16.84 11.22 36.57
N THR A 333 -16.42 9.95 36.67
CA THR A 333 -16.30 9.25 37.96
C THR A 333 -14.86 8.98 38.41
N GLY A 334 -13.88 9.07 37.51
CA GLY A 334 -12.48 8.70 37.74
C GLY A 334 -12.25 7.20 37.95
N GLU A 335 -13.27 6.35 37.73
CA GLU A 335 -13.18 4.90 37.88
C GLU A 335 -12.39 4.29 36.71
N LEU A 336 -11.41 3.43 37.02
CA LEU A 336 -10.67 2.66 36.02
C LEU A 336 -11.50 1.41 35.70
N THR A 337 -11.92 1.27 34.44
CA THR A 337 -12.72 0.14 33.95
C THR A 337 -12.03 -0.50 32.74
N GLY A 338 -12.22 -1.82 32.55
CA GLY A 338 -11.74 -2.54 31.37
C GLY A 338 -10.61 -3.55 31.56
N LYS A 339 -10.00 -3.60 32.75
CA LYS A 339 -8.97 -4.60 33.02
C LYS A 339 -9.60 -5.99 33.06
N HIS A 340 -9.03 -6.93 32.31
CA HIS A 340 -9.49 -8.31 32.23
C HIS A 340 -10.90 -8.49 31.65
N THR A 341 -11.23 -7.73 30.60
CA THR A 341 -12.51 -7.84 29.88
C THR A 341 -12.37 -8.80 28.71
N PRO A 342 -13.01 -9.99 28.74
CA PRO A 342 -12.90 -10.93 27.65
C PRO A 342 -13.65 -10.48 26.40
N ALA A 343 -13.04 -10.71 25.25
CA ALA A 343 -13.61 -10.42 23.95
C ALA A 343 -13.49 -11.63 23.01
N LEU A 344 -14.60 -12.07 22.45
CA LEU A 344 -14.65 -13.19 21.51
C LEU A 344 -15.33 -12.78 20.20
N TRP A 345 -14.78 -13.25 19.10
CA TRP A 345 -15.51 -13.37 17.86
C TRP A 345 -16.44 -14.58 17.91
N ILE A 346 -17.63 -14.42 17.34
CA ILE A 346 -18.63 -15.48 17.18
C ILE A 346 -19.18 -15.47 15.76
N THR A 347 -19.69 -16.61 15.30
CA THR A 347 -20.37 -16.68 14.01
C THR A 347 -21.74 -15.99 14.06
N GLU A 348 -22.26 -15.61 12.88
CA GLU A 348 -23.61 -15.06 12.76
C GLU A 348 -24.69 -16.06 13.22
N GLU A 349 -24.44 -17.37 13.13
CA GLU A 349 -25.34 -18.41 13.65
C GLU A 349 -25.46 -18.34 15.18
N ILE A 350 -24.34 -18.25 15.89
CA ILE A 350 -24.32 -18.11 17.35
C ILE A 350 -24.97 -16.78 17.78
N ALA A 351 -24.70 -15.69 17.06
CA ALA A 351 -25.35 -14.42 17.32
C ALA A 351 -26.87 -14.47 17.16
N ASN A 352 -27.37 -15.17 16.12
CA ASN A 352 -28.81 -15.38 15.94
C ASN A 352 -29.42 -16.29 17.02
N ARG A 353 -28.66 -17.28 17.52
CA ARG A 353 -29.07 -18.12 18.66
C ARG A 353 -29.26 -17.26 19.92
N LEU A 354 -28.32 -16.34 20.22
CA LEU A 354 -28.45 -15.40 21.33
C LEU A 354 -29.67 -14.47 21.16
N LEU A 355 -30.05 -14.11 19.93
CA LEU A 355 -31.16 -13.21 19.65
C LEU A 355 -32.53 -13.91 19.59
N GLN A 356 -32.60 -15.24 19.63
CA GLN A 356 -33.82 -15.99 19.33
C GLN A 356 -35.02 -15.59 20.21
N GLY A 357 -34.79 -15.29 21.50
CA GLY A 357 -35.83 -14.84 22.43
C GLY A 357 -36.41 -13.45 22.15
N THR A 358 -35.71 -12.63 21.38
CA THR A 358 -36.12 -11.24 21.06
C THR A 358 -37.03 -11.15 19.83
N GLY A 359 -37.04 -12.19 18.98
CA GLY A 359 -37.68 -12.15 17.66
C GLY A 359 -36.87 -11.41 16.58
N GLU A 360 -35.67 -10.92 16.92
CA GLU A 360 -34.75 -10.27 15.98
C GLU A 360 -33.71 -11.24 15.40
N THR A 361 -33.03 -10.80 14.34
CA THR A 361 -31.89 -11.50 13.73
C THR A 361 -30.76 -10.49 13.50
N VAL A 362 -29.52 -10.96 13.35
CA VAL A 362 -28.38 -10.10 13.01
C VAL A 362 -28.68 -9.26 11.77
N ALA A 363 -29.27 -9.85 10.73
CA ALA A 363 -29.66 -9.13 9.52
C ALA A 363 -30.75 -8.07 9.78
N SER A 364 -31.70 -8.32 10.68
CA SER A 364 -32.72 -7.34 11.09
C SER A 364 -32.09 -6.17 11.86
N LEU A 365 -31.26 -6.48 12.84
CA LEU A 365 -30.60 -5.48 13.67
C LEU A 365 -29.60 -4.63 12.87
N ARG A 366 -28.85 -5.21 11.92
CA ARG A 366 -27.99 -4.45 11.00
C ARG A 366 -28.80 -3.45 10.18
N ARG A 367 -29.99 -3.82 9.67
CA ARG A 367 -30.90 -2.89 8.98
C ARG A 367 -31.40 -1.79 9.91
N GLN A 368 -31.81 -2.14 11.13
CA GLN A 368 -32.24 -1.16 12.12
C GLN A 368 -31.12 -0.17 12.45
N GLN A 369 -29.88 -0.65 12.59
CA GLN A 369 -28.71 0.17 12.86
C GLN A 369 -28.48 1.25 11.79
N THR A 370 -28.73 0.93 10.52
CA THR A 370 -28.61 1.93 9.43
C THR A 370 -29.64 3.06 9.50
N SER A 371 -30.72 2.88 10.26
CA SER A 371 -31.75 3.91 10.46
C SER A 371 -31.47 4.82 11.67
N LEU A 372 -30.49 4.48 12.51
CA LEU A 372 -30.14 5.26 13.69
C LEU A 372 -29.44 6.57 13.31
N GLY A 373 -29.87 7.65 13.96
CA GLY A 373 -29.28 8.97 13.80
C GLY A 373 -27.91 9.12 14.47
N THR A 374 -27.34 10.31 14.37
CA THR A 374 -26.08 10.63 15.05
C THR A 374 -26.22 10.56 16.57
N ASP A 375 -25.26 9.92 17.25
CA ASP A 375 -25.24 9.67 18.71
C ASP A 375 -26.43 8.89 19.27
N GLU A 376 -27.22 8.25 18.40
CA GLU A 376 -28.30 7.37 18.81
C GLU A 376 -27.74 5.98 19.14
N VAL A 377 -28.04 5.51 20.34
CA VAL A 377 -27.61 4.20 20.86
C VAL A 377 -28.83 3.46 21.35
N THR A 378 -29.00 2.23 20.89
CA THR A 378 -30.06 1.33 21.34
C THR A 378 -29.42 0.06 21.89
N VAL A 379 -29.91 -0.39 23.04
CA VAL A 379 -29.49 -1.65 23.68
C VAL A 379 -30.71 -2.55 23.78
N ILE A 380 -30.58 -3.80 23.34
CA ILE A 380 -31.65 -4.79 23.35
C ILE A 380 -31.25 -5.95 24.26
N ASP A 381 -32.02 -6.18 25.32
CA ASP A 381 -31.81 -7.32 26.22
C ASP A 381 -32.16 -8.61 25.50
N THR A 382 -31.21 -9.54 25.40
CA THR A 382 -31.44 -10.82 24.72
C THR A 382 -32.24 -11.80 25.56
N GLY A 383 -32.20 -11.64 26.89
CA GLY A 383 -32.76 -12.61 27.82
C GLY A 383 -31.86 -13.83 28.07
N VAL A 384 -30.69 -13.92 27.41
CA VAL A 384 -29.81 -15.09 27.45
C VAL A 384 -28.59 -14.80 28.31
N ASP A 385 -28.32 -15.68 29.27
CA ASP A 385 -27.10 -15.62 30.06
C ASP A 385 -25.96 -16.37 29.33
N VAL A 386 -24.76 -15.80 29.38
CA VAL A 386 -23.52 -16.37 28.82
C VAL A 386 -22.41 -16.36 29.87
N SER A 387 -21.53 -17.35 29.79
CA SER A 387 -20.19 -17.34 30.42
C SER A 387 -19.11 -17.38 29.36
N MET A 388 -18.05 -16.59 29.55
CA MET A 388 -16.91 -16.56 28.65
C MET A 388 -15.60 -16.40 29.43
N THR A 389 -14.57 -17.11 28.99
CA THR A 389 -13.23 -17.10 29.59
C THR A 389 -12.18 -17.10 28.49
N VAL A 390 -11.23 -16.19 28.60
CA VAL A 390 -10.00 -16.17 27.79
C VAL A 390 -8.83 -16.24 28.78
N ASP A 391 -8.18 -17.39 28.82
CA ASP A 391 -7.01 -17.63 29.66
C ASP A 391 -5.73 -17.33 28.87
N GLY A 392 -5.12 -16.20 29.20
CA GLY A 392 -3.88 -15.75 28.57
C GLY A 392 -3.00 -14.95 29.50
N THR A 393 -1.73 -14.86 29.12
CA THR A 393 -0.70 -14.12 29.84
C THR A 393 -0.26 -12.93 28.99
N ILE A 394 -0.41 -11.72 29.54
CA ILE A 394 0.11 -10.50 28.90
C ILE A 394 1.64 -10.51 29.05
N VAL A 395 2.33 -10.38 27.92
CA VAL A 395 3.77 -10.23 27.82
C VAL A 395 4.03 -8.78 27.41
N ASP A 396 4.63 -7.96 28.28
CA ASP A 396 4.75 -6.50 28.12
C ASP A 396 6.16 -6.03 27.69
N GLN A 397 7.15 -6.94 27.69
CA GLN A 397 8.55 -6.62 27.40
C GLN A 397 9.28 -7.64 26.51
N PHE A 398 8.61 -8.22 25.52
CA PHE A 398 9.26 -9.20 24.67
C PHE A 398 10.25 -8.54 23.69
N PRO A 399 11.52 -8.93 23.66
CA PRO A 399 12.50 -8.34 22.74
C PRO A 399 12.32 -8.92 21.33
N ALA A 400 11.80 -8.12 20.41
CA ALA A 400 11.74 -8.45 18.99
C ALA A 400 12.88 -7.77 18.22
N ARG A 401 13.45 -8.47 17.25
CA ARG A 401 14.56 -7.97 16.41
C ARG A 401 14.08 -7.72 15.00
N HIS A 402 14.25 -6.51 14.50
CA HIS A 402 14.24 -6.27 13.06
C HIS A 402 15.64 -6.53 12.49
N VAL A 403 15.73 -7.07 11.27
CA VAL A 403 16.99 -7.31 10.56
C VAL A 403 17.10 -6.32 9.42
N ILE A 404 18.13 -5.48 9.45
CA ILE A 404 18.30 -4.32 8.57
C ILE A 404 19.65 -4.43 7.85
N GLY A 405 19.58 -4.61 6.53
CA GLY A 405 20.72 -4.63 5.62
C GLY A 405 20.75 -3.38 4.75
N TYR A 406 21.95 -2.88 4.45
CA TYR A 406 22.17 -1.67 3.68
C TYR A 406 23.02 -1.97 2.44
N LEU A 407 22.57 -1.50 1.27
CA LEU A 407 23.33 -1.53 0.02
C LEU A 407 23.58 -0.10 -0.46
N PRO A 408 24.82 0.41 -0.38
CA PRO A 408 25.12 1.78 -0.79
C PRO A 408 24.97 1.98 -2.29
N GLY A 409 24.37 3.12 -2.65
CA GLY A 409 24.42 3.63 -4.01
C GLY A 409 25.84 4.06 -4.38
N VAL A 410 26.25 3.81 -5.62
CA VAL A 410 27.45 4.43 -6.19
C VAL A 410 27.11 5.83 -6.66
N SER A 411 27.97 6.81 -6.42
CA SER A 411 27.79 8.20 -6.87
C SER A 411 27.82 8.29 -8.42
N GLY A 412 26.73 7.91 -9.07
CA GLY A 412 26.54 7.86 -10.51
C GLY A 412 25.65 9.00 -10.98
N ARG A 413 26.09 9.72 -12.03
CA ARG A 413 25.23 10.65 -12.77
C ARG A 413 24.22 9.82 -13.57
N ALA A 414 22.92 10.01 -13.32
CA ALA A 414 21.90 9.57 -14.28
C ALA A 414 22.18 10.27 -15.62
N GLY A 415 22.30 9.49 -16.69
CA GLY A 415 22.79 9.99 -17.97
C GLY A 415 21.92 11.11 -18.55
N SER A 416 22.41 12.36 -18.51
CA SER A 416 22.00 13.35 -19.50
C SER A 416 22.77 13.05 -20.78
N GLY A 417 22.06 12.54 -21.79
CA GLY A 417 22.61 12.49 -23.14
C GLY A 417 22.70 13.89 -23.72
N ASP A 418 23.75 14.65 -23.37
CA ASP A 418 24.44 15.64 -24.22
C ASP A 418 25.65 16.20 -23.45
N THR A 419 26.87 15.86 -23.87
CA THR A 419 28.09 16.51 -23.38
C THR A 419 28.92 17.04 -24.53
N SER A 420 28.29 17.80 -25.41
CA SER A 420 28.99 18.72 -26.29
C SER A 420 28.49 20.13 -26.00
N PHE A 421 29.40 21.12 -25.99
CA PHE A 421 29.16 22.53 -25.62
C PHE A 421 29.16 22.88 -24.13
N ASP A 422 30.28 22.67 -23.43
CA ASP A 422 30.92 23.82 -22.75
C ASP A 422 32.33 23.44 -22.24
N LYS A 423 33.33 23.69 -23.07
CA LYS A 423 34.73 23.79 -22.67
C LYS A 423 35.30 24.92 -23.51
N ASP A 424 35.34 26.13 -22.95
CA ASP A 424 36.41 27.12 -23.19
C ASP A 424 36.01 28.51 -22.63
N LEU A 425 36.01 28.68 -21.30
CA LEU A 425 36.12 30.00 -20.67
C LEU A 425 36.92 29.89 -19.35
N PRO A 426 38.11 30.52 -19.24
CA PRO A 426 38.88 30.57 -18.00
C PRO A 426 38.50 31.81 -17.17
N GLY A 427 38.05 31.62 -15.92
CA GLY A 427 37.94 32.72 -14.95
C GLY A 427 36.72 32.79 -14.02
N GLY A 428 35.91 31.72 -13.87
CA GLY A 428 34.75 31.72 -12.97
C GLY A 428 35.06 31.13 -11.59
N SER A 429 34.87 31.92 -10.54
CA SER A 429 34.97 31.54 -9.12
C SER A 429 34.08 30.33 -8.76
N ALA A 430 34.62 29.43 -7.93
CA ALA A 430 33.98 28.22 -7.43
C ALA A 430 32.86 28.50 -6.40
N GLN A 431 31.80 29.18 -6.80
CA GLN A 431 30.61 29.39 -5.99
C GLN A 431 29.37 29.30 -6.88
N GLY A 432 28.67 28.16 -6.78
CA GLY A 432 27.58 27.78 -7.69
C GLY A 432 27.94 26.60 -8.60
N ARG A 433 28.47 25.51 -8.02
CA ARG A 433 28.39 24.21 -8.73
C ARG A 433 26.91 23.84 -8.81
N SER A 434 26.38 23.69 -10.01
CA SER A 434 25.11 23.03 -10.22
C SER A 434 25.17 21.67 -9.53
N VAL A 435 24.31 21.49 -8.54
CA VAL A 435 24.05 20.21 -7.89
C VAL A 435 23.27 19.38 -8.91
N ASP A 436 23.97 18.85 -9.90
CA ASP A 436 23.46 17.71 -10.67
C ASP A 436 23.37 16.56 -9.64
N GLN A 437 22.15 16.28 -9.20
CA GLN A 437 21.78 15.55 -7.98
C GLN A 437 22.50 14.20 -7.87
N ALA A 438 23.39 14.07 -6.89
CA ALA A 438 23.89 12.77 -6.46
C ALA A 438 22.69 11.96 -5.93
N LEU A 439 22.45 10.78 -6.50
CA LEU A 439 21.29 9.93 -6.17
C LEU A 439 21.55 9.00 -4.98
N ASP A 440 22.79 8.93 -4.52
CA ASP A 440 23.25 8.06 -3.44
C ASP A 440 22.60 8.42 -2.09
N ASN A 441 22.13 9.66 -1.92
CA ASN A 441 21.33 10.11 -0.78
C ASN A 441 19.83 9.79 -0.89
N LYS A 442 19.36 9.22 -2.01
CA LYS A 442 17.99 8.70 -2.14
C LYS A 442 17.96 7.25 -1.69
N LEU A 443 16.98 6.90 -0.88
CA LEU A 443 16.87 5.57 -0.28
C LEU A 443 15.60 4.86 -0.73
N ILE A 444 15.76 3.68 -1.29
CA ILE A 444 14.68 2.75 -1.59
C ILE A 444 14.62 1.74 -0.44
N VAL A 445 13.45 1.61 0.18
CA VAL A 445 13.28 0.73 1.34
C VAL A 445 12.46 -0.48 0.90
N VAL A 446 13.01 -1.69 1.05
CA VAL A 446 12.33 -2.95 0.72
C VAL A 446 12.08 -3.70 2.02
N MET A 447 10.84 -4.04 2.30
CA MET A 447 10.40 -4.56 3.59
C MET A 447 9.63 -5.86 3.43
N ALA A 448 9.81 -6.79 4.38
CA ALA A 448 9.00 -7.99 4.51
C ALA A 448 8.87 -8.36 5.98
N GLN A 449 7.68 -8.75 6.42
CA GLN A 449 7.47 -9.28 7.76
C GLN A 449 8.00 -10.72 7.81
N TYR A 450 8.77 -11.08 8.85
CA TYR A 450 9.28 -12.46 8.98
C TYR A 450 8.58 -13.28 10.06
N ASP A 451 8.11 -12.64 11.14
CA ASP A 451 7.50 -13.28 12.30
C ASP A 451 6.02 -13.57 12.07
N SER A 452 5.47 -14.52 12.81
CA SER A 452 4.04 -14.85 12.77
C SER A 452 3.37 -14.66 14.13
N ALA A 453 2.04 -14.66 14.15
CA ALA A 453 1.28 -14.49 15.37
C ALA A 453 1.65 -15.56 16.43
N PRO A 454 1.56 -15.25 17.73
CA PRO A 454 1.68 -16.25 18.79
C PRO A 454 0.72 -17.41 18.52
N ILE A 455 1.23 -18.64 18.59
CA ILE A 455 0.44 -19.85 18.40
C ILE A 455 0.12 -20.44 19.78
N PRO A 456 -1.13 -20.89 20.02
CA PRO A 456 -1.45 -21.66 21.22
C PRO A 456 -0.56 -22.91 21.37
N PRO A 457 -0.37 -23.43 22.59
CA PRO A 457 0.29 -24.72 22.78
C PRO A 457 -0.35 -25.82 21.91
N ASP A 458 0.47 -26.67 21.30
CA ASP A 458 0.07 -27.82 20.47
C ASP A 458 -0.55 -27.51 19.08
N GLU A 459 -0.58 -26.24 18.66
CA GLU A 459 -0.90 -25.86 17.28
C GLU A 459 0.38 -25.56 16.48
N ALA A 460 0.31 -25.73 15.15
CA ALA A 460 1.41 -25.39 14.24
C ALA A 460 0.89 -24.48 13.13
N HIS A 461 1.67 -23.44 12.81
CA HIS A 461 1.37 -22.50 11.75
C HIS A 461 2.69 -22.03 11.14
N GLU A 462 2.87 -22.27 9.84
CA GLU A 462 4.14 -22.01 9.16
C GLU A 462 4.25 -20.57 8.65
N ALA A 463 3.11 -19.89 8.42
CA ALA A 463 3.03 -18.59 7.77
C ALA A 463 3.87 -18.53 6.48
N ALA A 464 3.82 -19.60 5.68
CA ALA A 464 4.74 -19.84 4.58
C ALA A 464 4.60 -18.79 3.47
N ASN A 465 3.37 -18.52 3.06
CA ASN A 465 3.03 -17.51 2.07
C ASN A 465 2.94 -16.13 2.72
N PHE A 466 2.18 -16.00 3.81
CA PHE A 466 1.88 -14.69 4.40
C PHE A 466 3.15 -13.90 4.72
N ASN A 467 4.15 -14.55 5.34
CA ASN A 467 5.37 -13.88 5.83
C ASN A 467 6.65 -14.43 5.20
N ALA A 468 6.90 -15.76 5.22
CA ALA A 468 8.20 -16.29 4.75
C ALA A 468 8.46 -16.03 3.25
N SER A 469 7.43 -16.06 2.40
CA SER A 469 7.58 -15.83 0.96
C SER A 469 8.14 -14.45 0.62
N GLY A 470 7.72 -13.40 1.33
CA GLY A 470 8.21 -12.03 1.12
C GLY A 470 9.70 -11.90 1.45
N VAL A 471 10.13 -12.52 2.55
CA VAL A 471 11.55 -12.56 2.95
C VAL A 471 12.38 -13.35 1.94
N ALA A 472 11.89 -14.50 1.48
CA ALA A 472 12.58 -15.30 0.46
C ALA A 472 12.74 -14.53 -0.85
N VAL A 473 11.67 -13.87 -1.33
CA VAL A 473 11.74 -13.04 -2.54
C VAL A 473 12.74 -11.89 -2.36
N MET A 474 12.80 -11.27 -1.19
CA MET A 474 13.80 -10.25 -0.87
C MET A 474 15.23 -10.79 -0.97
N LEU A 475 15.51 -11.93 -0.32
CA LEU A 475 16.84 -12.54 -0.30
C LEU A 475 17.31 -12.95 -1.70
N GLU A 476 16.43 -13.57 -2.48
CA GLU A 476 16.73 -13.97 -3.85
C GLU A 476 16.90 -12.76 -4.79
N ALA A 477 16.13 -11.68 -4.58
CA ALA A 477 16.34 -10.42 -5.31
C ALA A 477 17.72 -9.82 -5.02
N ILE A 478 18.14 -9.77 -3.74
CA ILE A 478 19.47 -9.30 -3.34
C ILE A 478 20.55 -10.17 -4.01
N ARG A 479 20.42 -11.51 -3.96
CA ARG A 479 21.36 -12.45 -4.60
C ARG A 479 21.47 -12.19 -6.10
N ALA A 480 20.35 -12.03 -6.79
CA ALA A 480 20.33 -11.78 -8.23
C ALA A 480 20.94 -10.41 -8.60
N MET A 481 20.74 -9.38 -7.79
CA MET A 481 21.42 -8.07 -7.95
C MET A 481 22.95 -8.23 -7.84
N GLN A 482 23.43 -8.93 -6.80
CA GLN A 482 24.86 -9.14 -6.56
C GLN A 482 25.49 -10.02 -7.64
N ALA A 483 24.85 -11.12 -8.01
CA ALA A 483 25.34 -12.06 -9.02
C ALA A 483 25.42 -11.43 -10.43
N SER A 484 24.58 -10.42 -10.70
CA SER A 484 24.60 -9.66 -11.95
C SER A 484 25.49 -8.41 -11.90
N GLU A 485 26.24 -8.22 -10.81
CA GLU A 485 27.10 -7.06 -10.56
C GLU A 485 26.35 -5.72 -10.72
N TYR A 486 25.07 -5.69 -10.33
CA TYR A 486 24.25 -4.49 -10.42
C TYR A 486 24.72 -3.46 -9.38
N GLN A 487 25.17 -2.29 -9.86
CA GLN A 487 25.59 -1.17 -9.02
C GLN A 487 24.51 -0.08 -9.01
N PRO A 488 23.69 0.06 -7.96
CA PRO A 488 22.63 1.06 -7.94
C PRO A 488 23.18 2.47 -7.77
N TYR A 489 22.48 3.49 -8.30
CA TYR A 489 22.82 4.90 -8.03
C TYR A 489 22.17 5.40 -6.75
N ARG A 490 20.95 4.92 -6.46
CA ARG A 490 20.25 5.10 -5.17
C ARG A 490 20.70 4.03 -4.18
N SER A 491 20.63 4.35 -2.89
CA SER A 491 20.89 3.36 -1.85
C SER A 491 19.64 2.48 -1.60
N TYR A 492 19.84 1.23 -1.18
CA TYR A 492 18.76 0.37 -0.69
C TYR A 492 18.89 0.08 0.80
N LEU A 493 17.76 0.05 1.48
CA LEU A 493 17.61 -0.51 2.82
C LEU A 493 16.68 -1.72 2.74
N PHE A 494 17.18 -2.88 3.12
CA PHE A 494 16.42 -4.12 3.19
C PHE A 494 16.04 -4.38 4.65
N VAL A 495 14.76 -4.54 4.94
CA VAL A 495 14.23 -4.68 6.30
C VAL A 495 13.36 -5.93 6.40
N ALA A 496 13.89 -6.98 7.02
CA ALA A 496 13.06 -8.07 7.50
C ALA A 496 12.60 -7.73 8.92
N TYR A 497 11.32 -7.39 9.09
CA TYR A 497 10.82 -6.84 10.35
C TYR A 497 9.95 -7.84 11.12
N ALA A 498 9.99 -7.73 12.45
CA ALA A 498 9.00 -8.31 13.34
C ALA A 498 7.77 -7.39 13.41
N GLY A 499 6.65 -7.83 12.84
CA GLY A 499 5.41 -7.07 12.65
C GLY A 499 4.29 -7.41 13.64
N GLU A 500 4.41 -8.48 14.41
CA GLU A 500 3.38 -8.89 15.36
C GLU A 500 3.53 -8.21 16.73
N GLY A 501 2.42 -8.10 17.45
CA GLY A 501 2.32 -7.43 18.75
C GLY A 501 2.35 -5.91 18.64
N GLN A 502 2.33 -5.24 19.79
CA GLN A 502 2.33 -3.80 19.88
C GLN A 502 3.72 -3.26 20.23
N ASP A 503 4.11 -2.15 19.62
CA ASP A 503 5.33 -1.39 19.92
C ASP A 503 4.95 -0.11 20.68
N GLY A 504 5.24 -0.09 21.99
CA GLY A 504 4.85 1.03 22.84
C GLY A 504 3.33 1.21 22.97
N GLY A 505 2.58 0.10 22.89
CA GLY A 505 1.12 0.08 23.00
C GLY A 505 0.36 0.37 21.70
N GLU A 506 1.06 0.55 20.57
CA GLU A 506 0.43 0.73 19.26
C GLU A 506 0.86 -0.38 18.29
N PRO A 507 -0.02 -0.85 17.38
CA PRO A 507 0.38 -1.77 16.31
C PRO A 507 1.49 -1.19 15.44
N ILE A 508 2.34 -2.07 14.89
CA ILE A 508 3.38 -1.66 13.96
C ILE A 508 2.77 -1.32 12.62
N ARG A 509 3.12 -0.15 12.11
CA ARG A 509 2.70 0.32 10.80
C ARG A 509 3.87 0.18 9.83
N PRO A 510 3.75 -0.63 8.76
CA PRO A 510 4.80 -0.76 7.75
C PRO A 510 5.22 0.58 7.11
N GLY A 511 4.33 1.59 7.14
CA GLY A 511 4.60 2.94 6.63
C GLY A 511 5.51 3.83 7.50
N ASP A 512 5.78 3.47 8.77
CA ASP A 512 6.59 4.27 9.71
C ASP A 512 8.10 4.06 9.48
N VAL A 513 8.57 4.26 8.25
CA VAL A 513 9.94 3.91 7.83
C VAL A 513 11.01 4.64 8.63
N ARG A 514 10.73 5.86 9.12
CA ARG A 514 11.65 6.62 9.97
C ARG A 514 12.04 5.87 11.24
N LYS A 515 11.15 5.02 11.79
CA LYS A 515 11.47 4.19 12.96
C LYS A 515 12.61 3.22 12.67
N PHE A 516 12.70 2.67 11.46
CA PHE A 516 13.82 1.79 11.07
C PHE A 516 15.10 2.59 10.79
N LEU A 517 14.99 3.77 10.18
CA LEU A 517 16.15 4.63 9.93
C LEU A 517 16.84 5.11 11.21
N GLN A 518 16.10 5.22 12.32
CA GLN A 518 16.66 5.57 13.63
C GLN A 518 17.60 4.49 14.20
N ALA A 519 17.57 3.25 13.67
CA ALA A 519 18.47 2.19 14.11
C ALA A 519 19.94 2.55 13.91
N HIS A 520 20.26 3.28 12.84
CA HIS A 520 21.62 3.65 12.51
C HIS A 520 21.83 5.16 12.59
N VAL A 521 22.81 5.57 13.38
CA VAL A 521 23.17 6.99 13.55
C VAL A 521 23.51 7.58 12.19
N GLY A 522 22.87 8.71 11.87
CA GLY A 522 23.10 9.47 10.64
C GLY A 522 22.16 9.14 9.48
N PHE A 523 21.47 7.99 9.47
CA PHE A 523 20.63 7.59 8.34
C PHE A 523 19.48 8.57 8.11
N THR A 524 18.75 8.98 9.16
CA THR A 524 17.64 9.95 9.07
C THR A 524 18.06 11.31 8.50
N SER A 525 19.31 11.71 8.67
CA SER A 525 19.85 12.97 8.12
C SER A 525 20.55 12.80 6.76
N ALA A 526 21.02 11.59 6.46
CA ALA A 526 21.79 11.30 5.25
C ALA A 526 20.90 10.93 4.07
N PHE A 527 19.72 10.37 4.33
CA PHE A 527 18.86 9.81 3.30
C PHE A 527 17.50 10.49 3.22
N GLU A 528 17.03 10.67 1.99
CA GLU A 528 15.65 10.97 1.66
C GLU A 528 14.99 9.71 1.08
N VAL A 529 13.89 9.26 1.69
CA VAL A 529 13.20 8.04 1.25
C VAL A 529 12.50 8.30 -0.09
N GLU A 530 12.93 7.62 -1.14
CA GLU A 530 12.37 7.72 -2.50
C GLU A 530 11.06 6.93 -2.63
N GLY A 531 10.99 5.79 -1.96
CA GLY A 531 9.79 4.96 -1.87
C GLY A 531 10.03 3.67 -1.09
N VAL A 532 8.94 3.07 -0.67
CA VAL A 532 8.87 1.88 0.18
C VAL A 532 8.18 0.77 -0.60
N ILE A 533 8.78 -0.41 -0.61
CA ILE A 533 8.27 -1.61 -1.28
C ILE A 533 8.02 -2.65 -0.19
N LEU A 534 6.76 -2.97 0.07
CA LEU A 534 6.36 -4.01 1.00
C LEU A 534 6.08 -5.32 0.24
N LEU A 535 6.68 -6.41 0.69
CA LEU A 535 6.54 -7.74 0.09
C LEU A 535 5.72 -8.64 1.02
N GLN A 536 4.62 -9.17 0.51
CA GLN A 536 3.69 -9.98 1.30
C GLN A 536 2.98 -11.00 0.42
N GLY A 537 2.85 -12.26 0.86
CA GLY A 537 2.01 -13.23 0.15
C GLY A 537 2.37 -13.45 -1.33
N LEU A 538 3.64 -13.69 -1.67
CA LEU A 538 4.10 -13.76 -3.07
C LEU A 538 4.21 -15.19 -3.62
N GLY A 539 4.08 -16.20 -2.77
CA GLY A 539 4.30 -17.60 -3.10
C GLY A 539 3.04 -18.40 -3.42
N ASP A 540 1.85 -17.92 -3.03
CA ASP A 540 0.57 -18.60 -3.22
C ASP A 540 -0.62 -17.62 -3.33
N GLY A 541 -1.77 -18.10 -3.83
CA GLY A 541 -3.01 -17.36 -4.06
C GLY A 541 -3.81 -17.90 -5.26
N SER A 542 -5.12 -17.71 -5.29
CA SER A 542 -6.00 -18.27 -6.35
C SER A 542 -5.85 -17.59 -7.72
N GLY A 543 -5.30 -16.38 -7.77
CA GLY A 543 -5.14 -15.60 -8.99
C GLY A 543 -3.90 -15.97 -9.80
N ASP A 544 -3.75 -15.31 -10.95
CA ASP A 544 -2.73 -15.62 -11.97
C ASP A 544 -1.74 -14.46 -12.24
N GLY A 545 -1.61 -13.54 -11.29
CA GLY A 545 -0.74 -12.38 -11.40
C GLY A 545 -0.51 -11.66 -10.08
N LEU A 546 0.28 -10.59 -10.14
CA LEU A 546 0.57 -9.70 -9.03
C LEU A 546 -0.55 -8.70 -8.79
N GLU A 547 -0.84 -8.47 -7.52
CA GLU A 547 -1.61 -7.35 -7.03
C GLU A 547 -0.67 -6.25 -6.55
N ILE A 548 -0.99 -5.02 -6.93
CA ILE A 548 -0.19 -3.83 -6.61
C ILE A 548 -1.09 -2.86 -5.85
N ALA A 549 -0.79 -2.68 -4.56
CA ALA A 549 -1.49 -1.72 -3.71
C ALA A 549 -0.55 -0.54 -3.38
N ALA A 550 -0.81 0.64 -3.96
CA ALA A 550 0.08 1.80 -3.82
C ALA A 550 -0.51 2.99 -3.06
N GLY A 551 -1.65 2.81 -2.37
CA GLY A 551 -2.28 3.88 -1.56
C GLY A 551 -2.53 5.19 -2.31
N GLY A 552 -2.78 5.13 -3.63
CA GLY A 552 -2.93 6.31 -4.50
C GLY A 552 -1.65 6.79 -5.21
N ASN A 553 -0.48 6.20 -4.94
CA ASN A 553 0.76 6.56 -5.64
C ASN A 553 0.85 5.90 -7.04
N GLN A 554 0.40 6.63 -8.06
CA GLN A 554 0.40 6.14 -9.44
C GLN A 554 1.81 5.88 -9.99
N ARG A 555 2.84 6.60 -9.51
CA ARG A 555 4.23 6.43 -9.98
C ARG A 555 4.76 5.04 -9.64
N LEU A 556 4.68 4.65 -8.37
CA LEU A 556 5.12 3.32 -7.94
C LEU A 556 4.24 2.21 -8.52
N SER A 557 2.93 2.42 -8.57
CA SER A 557 2.02 1.44 -9.18
C SER A 557 2.35 1.20 -10.66
N SER A 558 2.55 2.27 -11.44
CA SER A 558 2.88 2.18 -12.88
C SER A 558 4.25 1.54 -13.12
N LEU A 559 5.22 1.81 -12.25
CA LEU A 559 6.55 1.21 -12.34
C LEU A 559 6.46 -0.32 -12.22
N PHE A 560 5.79 -0.82 -11.18
CA PHE A 560 5.72 -2.27 -10.94
C PHE A 560 4.78 -2.98 -11.92
N ASP A 561 3.69 -2.34 -12.34
CA ASP A 561 2.82 -2.87 -13.39
C ASP A 561 3.57 -2.99 -14.74
N THR A 562 4.29 -1.94 -15.13
CA THR A 562 5.13 -1.94 -16.34
C THR A 562 6.26 -2.98 -16.23
N SER A 563 6.84 -3.15 -15.05
CA SER A 563 7.91 -4.12 -14.82
C SER A 563 7.38 -5.55 -14.94
N ALA A 564 6.24 -5.86 -14.32
CA ALA A 564 5.55 -7.15 -14.48
C ALA A 564 5.22 -7.44 -15.95
N GLY A 565 4.60 -6.48 -16.65
CA GLY A 565 4.29 -6.63 -18.08
C GLY A 565 5.52 -6.85 -18.97
N ARG A 566 6.68 -6.25 -18.62
CA ARG A 566 7.95 -6.50 -19.31
C ARG A 566 8.53 -7.88 -19.00
N MET A 567 8.28 -8.42 -17.82
CA MET A 567 8.66 -9.80 -17.48
C MET A 567 7.67 -10.83 -18.06
N GLY A 568 6.49 -10.40 -18.51
CA GLY A 568 5.44 -11.29 -19.01
C GLY A 568 4.52 -11.79 -17.89
N VAL A 569 4.57 -11.13 -16.74
CA VAL A 569 3.77 -11.41 -15.56
C VAL A 569 2.54 -10.53 -15.61
N LYS A 570 1.36 -11.10 -15.32
CA LYS A 570 0.14 -10.30 -15.18
C LYS A 570 0.25 -9.49 -13.89
N ALA A 571 -0.12 -8.23 -13.96
CA ALA A 571 -0.27 -7.39 -12.78
C ALA A 571 -1.51 -6.52 -12.92
N GLY A 572 -2.04 -6.10 -11.78
CA GLY A 572 -3.17 -5.19 -11.71
C GLY A 572 -3.24 -4.49 -10.37
N PRO A 573 -4.09 -3.45 -10.25
CA PRO A 573 -4.42 -2.92 -8.95
C PRO A 573 -5.00 -4.04 -8.08
N ALA A 574 -4.65 -4.07 -6.79
CA ALA A 574 -5.32 -4.95 -5.85
C ALA A 574 -6.83 -4.73 -5.93
N ASN A 575 -7.59 -5.82 -6.09
CA ASN A 575 -9.04 -5.77 -6.33
C ASN A 575 -9.84 -5.54 -5.04
N ASP A 576 -9.14 -5.42 -3.91
CA ASP A 576 -9.73 -5.06 -2.65
C ASP A 576 -10.31 -3.65 -2.72
N ALA A 577 -11.47 -3.49 -2.08
CA ALA A 577 -11.77 -2.24 -1.40
C ALA A 577 -10.53 -1.94 -0.57
N VAL A 578 -9.67 -1.08 -1.11
CA VAL A 578 -8.64 -0.30 -0.43
C VAL A 578 -8.52 -0.79 0.99
N ASP A 579 -7.50 -1.60 1.34
CA ASP A 579 -7.32 -2.02 2.72
C ASP A 579 -7.47 -0.77 3.59
N ILE A 580 -8.63 -0.67 4.25
CA ILE A 580 -9.02 0.59 4.87
C ILE A 580 -8.30 0.66 6.22
N SER A 581 -7.50 -0.33 6.61
CA SER A 581 -6.46 -0.13 7.63
C SER A 581 -5.30 0.75 7.10
N ILE A 582 -5.04 0.71 5.78
CA ILE A 582 -4.08 1.57 5.05
C ILE A 582 -4.72 2.91 4.63
N VAL A 583 -6.07 3.02 4.56
CA VAL A 583 -6.78 4.26 4.16
C VAL A 583 -7.64 4.93 5.23
N PHE A 584 -8.01 4.26 6.32
CA PHE A 584 -8.52 4.92 7.54
C PHE A 584 -7.41 5.53 8.40
N GLU A 585 -6.18 5.64 7.88
CA GLU A 585 -5.17 6.53 8.46
C GLU A 585 -5.49 8.02 8.30
N ASP A 586 -6.63 8.38 7.70
CA ASP A 586 -7.21 9.72 7.83
C ASP A 586 -7.98 9.85 9.17
N ARG A 587 -7.24 9.95 10.28
CA ARG A 587 -7.46 10.90 11.40
C ARG A 587 -6.66 10.53 12.66
N ALA A 588 -5.53 11.21 12.84
CA ALA A 588 -5.30 11.94 14.09
C ALA A 588 -4.39 13.16 13.85
N LEU A 589 -5.06 14.28 13.57
CA LEU A 589 -4.61 15.68 13.61
C LEU A 589 -4.08 16.12 14.99
N GLN A 590 -3.40 15.24 15.74
CA GLN A 590 -2.67 15.56 16.97
C GLN A 590 -1.16 15.22 16.92
N THR A 591 -0.70 14.33 16.03
CA THR A 591 0.73 13.95 15.97
C THR A 591 1.46 14.39 14.69
N GLY A 592 0.75 14.78 13.63
CA GLY A 592 1.39 15.34 12.42
C GLY A 592 2.11 14.32 11.54
N GLU A 593 1.70 13.06 11.55
CA GLU A 593 2.29 11.99 10.74
C GLU A 593 1.31 11.60 9.62
N GLY A 594 1.48 12.21 8.43
CA GLY A 594 1.02 11.62 7.17
C GLY A 594 2.02 10.59 6.66
N GLN A 595 1.70 9.83 5.60
CA GLN A 595 2.64 8.90 4.98
C GLN A 595 4.02 9.56 4.78
N GLU A 596 5.03 9.08 5.51
CA GLU A 596 6.36 9.68 5.54
C GLU A 596 7.06 9.57 4.16
N ALA A 597 6.67 8.56 3.36
CA ALA A 597 7.13 8.33 2.00
C ALA A 597 6.10 7.55 1.15
N PRO A 598 6.16 7.66 -0.19
CA PRO A 598 5.43 6.78 -1.11
C PRO A 598 5.62 5.29 -0.80
N MET A 599 4.54 4.52 -0.69
CA MET A 599 4.59 3.07 -0.45
C MET A 599 3.87 2.29 -1.54
N VAL A 600 4.38 1.10 -1.85
CA VAL A 600 3.71 0.09 -2.68
C VAL A 600 3.85 -1.27 -2.02
N THR A 601 2.75 -2.00 -1.92
CA THR A 601 2.70 -3.40 -1.53
C THR A 601 2.57 -4.26 -2.78
N LEU A 602 3.41 -5.27 -2.87
CA LEU A 602 3.34 -6.31 -3.89
C LEU A 602 2.91 -7.61 -3.23
N SER A 603 1.87 -8.21 -3.78
CA SER A 603 1.34 -9.50 -3.34
C SER A 603 0.86 -10.32 -4.54
N TRP A 604 0.67 -11.62 -4.36
CA TRP A 604 0.08 -12.47 -5.39
C TRP A 604 -1.45 -12.45 -5.28
N ALA A 605 -2.17 -12.37 -6.39
CA ALA A 605 -3.62 -12.32 -6.36
C ALA A 605 -4.24 -13.52 -5.60
N GLY A 606 -5.11 -13.23 -4.63
CA GLY A 606 -5.73 -14.22 -3.75
C GLY A 606 -4.87 -14.73 -2.59
N TRP A 607 -3.76 -14.04 -2.27
CA TRP A 607 -2.90 -14.41 -1.14
C TRP A 607 -3.62 -14.39 0.22
N GLN A 608 -4.65 -13.54 0.36
CA GLN A 608 -5.45 -13.37 1.57
C GLN A 608 -6.25 -14.64 1.93
N GLU A 609 -6.59 -15.47 0.94
CA GLU A 609 -7.39 -16.70 1.12
C GLU A 609 -6.71 -17.74 2.01
N THR A 610 -5.38 -17.69 2.10
CA THR A 610 -4.59 -18.57 2.97
C THR A 610 -3.97 -17.83 4.15
N ALA A 611 -3.96 -16.50 4.12
CA ALA A 611 -3.28 -15.68 5.10
C ALA A 611 -3.77 -15.98 6.53
N ARG A 612 -2.82 -16.23 7.43
CA ARG A 612 -3.05 -16.55 8.85
C ARG A 612 -3.87 -17.82 9.10
N LEU A 613 -4.18 -18.62 8.07
CA LEU A 613 -4.85 -19.90 8.26
C LEU A 613 -3.84 -21.02 8.51
N PRO A 614 -4.21 -22.09 9.23
CA PRO A 614 -3.38 -23.29 9.37
C PRO A 614 -2.96 -23.93 8.03
N GLY A 615 -3.70 -23.64 6.95
CA GLY A 615 -3.37 -24.07 5.59
C GLY A 615 -2.19 -23.34 4.93
N ASP A 616 -1.69 -22.24 5.52
CA ASP A 616 -0.55 -21.47 5.02
C ASP A 616 0.78 -22.21 5.28
N THR A 617 1.05 -23.21 4.44
CA THR A 617 2.15 -24.17 4.58
C THR A 617 3.04 -24.18 3.34
N LEU A 618 4.27 -24.69 3.49
CA LEU A 618 5.22 -24.82 2.38
C LEU A 618 4.63 -25.58 1.17
N ALA A 619 3.69 -26.50 1.40
CA ALA A 619 3.10 -27.34 0.37
C ALA A 619 2.27 -26.56 -0.66
N THR A 620 1.75 -25.38 -0.31
CA THR A 620 0.94 -24.55 -1.23
C THR A 620 1.80 -23.58 -2.04
N ILE A 621 3.06 -23.38 -1.64
CA ILE A 621 3.96 -22.41 -2.26
C ILE A 621 4.42 -22.88 -3.65
N SER A 622 4.26 -22.00 -4.63
CA SER A 622 4.70 -22.23 -6.01
C SER A 622 6.00 -21.49 -6.31
N ALA A 623 7.03 -22.24 -6.69
CA ALA A 623 8.28 -21.68 -7.20
C ALA A 623 8.04 -20.78 -8.43
N ASP A 624 7.10 -21.15 -9.32
CA ASP A 624 6.79 -20.36 -10.52
C ASP A 624 6.14 -19.01 -10.17
N LYS A 625 5.34 -18.94 -9.10
CA LYS A 625 4.77 -17.67 -8.60
C LYS A 625 5.85 -16.81 -7.97
N LEU A 626 6.71 -17.40 -7.14
CA LEU A 626 7.88 -16.72 -6.55
C LEU A 626 8.81 -16.16 -7.63
N GLU A 627 9.09 -16.92 -8.69
CA GLU A 627 9.93 -16.49 -9.82
C GLU A 627 9.31 -15.30 -10.54
N GLN A 628 8.04 -15.39 -10.93
CA GLN A 628 7.33 -14.30 -11.60
C GLN A 628 7.26 -13.03 -10.74
N ALA A 629 6.92 -13.19 -9.46
CA ALA A 629 6.90 -12.09 -8.50
C ALA A 629 8.28 -11.43 -8.36
N GLY A 630 9.30 -12.26 -8.16
CA GLY A 630 10.69 -11.83 -7.98
C GLY A 630 11.27 -11.14 -9.21
N GLU A 631 11.02 -11.67 -10.41
CA GLU A 631 11.42 -11.07 -11.68
C GLU A 631 10.82 -9.67 -11.86
N ALA A 632 9.53 -9.51 -11.58
CA ALA A 632 8.82 -8.24 -11.68
C ALA A 632 9.33 -7.22 -10.64
N LEU A 633 9.48 -7.65 -9.38
CA LEU A 633 10.06 -6.86 -8.31
C LEU A 633 11.47 -6.38 -8.68
N LEU A 634 12.33 -7.31 -9.09
CA LEU A 634 13.74 -7.05 -9.35
C LEU A 634 13.92 -6.08 -10.51
N LEU A 635 13.13 -6.21 -11.59
CA LEU A 635 13.14 -5.24 -12.68
C LEU A 635 12.72 -3.84 -12.20
N GLY A 636 11.64 -3.76 -11.41
CA GLY A 636 11.15 -2.49 -10.86
C GLY A 636 12.18 -1.83 -9.95
N MET A 637 12.79 -2.62 -9.06
CA MET A 637 13.90 -2.18 -8.22
C MET A 637 15.06 -1.67 -9.07
N MET A 638 15.56 -2.44 -10.04
CA MET A 638 16.71 -2.04 -10.86
C MET A 638 16.48 -0.74 -11.64
N VAL A 639 15.26 -0.52 -12.13
CA VAL A 639 14.86 0.73 -12.77
C VAL A 639 14.86 1.87 -11.74
N MET A 640 14.17 1.70 -10.61
CA MET A 640 14.10 2.70 -9.54
C MET A 640 15.49 3.07 -8.99
N GLY A 641 16.41 2.10 -8.92
CA GLY A 641 17.76 2.28 -8.39
C GLY A 641 18.69 3.11 -9.27
N ARG A 642 18.40 3.28 -10.57
CA ARG A 642 19.28 3.98 -11.52
C ARG A 642 18.62 5.08 -12.33
N GLU A 643 17.34 4.97 -12.64
CA GLU A 643 16.66 5.91 -13.52
C GLU A 643 16.02 7.07 -12.73
N ASN A 644 16.03 8.28 -13.27
CA ASN A 644 15.38 9.45 -12.65
C ASN A 644 13.91 9.58 -13.01
N THR A 645 13.48 8.92 -14.08
CA THR A 645 12.12 8.98 -14.60
C THR A 645 11.70 7.55 -14.85
N TYR A 646 10.70 7.10 -14.09
CA TYR A 646 10.21 5.73 -14.11
C TYR A 646 8.71 5.71 -13.90
#